data_AF-A0A1R3V1T5-F1
#
_entry.id   AF-A0A1R3V1T5-F1
#
_cell.length_a   1.000
_cell.length_b   1.000
_cell.length_c   1.000
_cell.angle_alpha   90.00
_cell.angle_beta   90.00
_cell.angle_gamma   90.00
#
_symmetry.space_group_name_H-M   'P 1'
#
loop_
_entity.id
_entity.type
_entity.pdbx_description
1 polymer ?
#
loop_
_entity_poly.entity_id
_entity_poly.type
_entity_poly.pdbx_seq_one_letter_code
_entity_poly.pdbx_strand_id
1 'polypeptide(L)'
;MPGVPLVPLTMRKSRHIVITRKADNSIREKRAGTSRLALICAETADVSPVARGGNSMSWSCDHGAFVRSRAGRLRRAMQLTNRFLAASGFPALALATILWLGGAVQAQETQVIYPGSMAVTGFSGTVIRDLEESLPPSVDPVDETFIDTTRATLRVFDVSRLGGRASGQLVFTPPPFEVTAGQIGQVFAITYDDGVRDGAPSGIANLYAGATSLHGIRIVTSDEDADGRPERQRRGAAGATFMNGQFGTENGGGPGTIWKIDGITGQVSKFADLDTNSGPGIGDVTFDNIRRQFFASDLDTGLIHRIDANGALIDSFDHGVAGRPAHGLTSLADDGLAMDIEDAAFDSEDADSWGYTQDERRVWSVAYHGGRLYYSVGEKAEFWSVGVARDGSFAGDPRWELAVKADNDHAVTDIAFDISGFMYLAQRGPVENRYDYSRFAVTGAGEVFRYWRENPDDPATESIWVEMPQDYAVGFPQDNRQSAGGLDLQYGYDADGNLDASACTETLVKSADKLRDNPALAEQLAGGGPLAVHGVQITPTALVKPANAPPFGAWFVDFDGYFEDSEVEGPEVEGHVGDVEVWHPCEGRAGYDEQMPGGGVPPCLGRGCASIPICRRGDRDRDCRPPVEKKVDLILKKRARTPVCTADGVCTFVIDIINNGSALYDGPLTVTDTYPGGAPASSSFGPIPPWKCGSNGSGQFRCDNAGIVLSPGASTPIFVKAVMPAGYRPNSVENCAEVKAIPGENDLTNNRACVTQRIRHSDSGKPAMRITKMCSGALAGAASVTCRITVISTGTTAPTGPVRINDAATLVAGGRPVQIQTVTPDGAEWTCGPAPANALSCQIPGAVMTPGTSRHFDVALAANGVFENCSRGSYGPASGDDVVYPIGRTCAKGGGAPSIRVEKTGDAECRIGQPCSFEITIANDGKNAFSGPVRIGDAIGVEGLGRLEGVAITSIDPPFGCAPEPATLPLSCIANLTLGAGGSHVHRVTVIIPDAGRLANLQGTVSGQNCVGVLSPDTPVRGAGDSPSGEPANVQGDRGKAYACHPFTIKKEVKKACSQGLVMNDAGRCVCPQGTTFRNGQCSSAGGTVIIPKPKARCVLFKGQIRTSDGRCVCPRGTELENRRCVSTDEPPARLCKLLPGQIRTKNGACVCPRGTEVIRGACRRAQLECAPGSRLINGRCQPIIKRRCPVGTVGQYPDCNPIRRAPTLQINPNLLLNPNILQQPRRRPRALQ
;
A
#
# COMPACT_ATOMS: atom_id res chain seq x y z
N MET A 1 33.81 -64.98 -1.17
CA MET A 1 33.49 -66.38 -0.79
C MET A 1 34.27 -66.72 0.47
N PRO A 2 33.84 -67.69 1.30
CA PRO A 2 32.51 -68.32 1.45
C PRO A 2 31.79 -67.77 2.72
N GLY A 3 30.66 -68.29 3.25
CA GLY A 3 29.83 -69.48 2.94
C GLY A 3 28.32 -69.22 3.20
N VAL A 4 27.32 -70.07 2.86
CA VAL A 4 27.08 -71.53 3.08
C VAL A 4 26.49 -71.82 4.48
N PRO A 5 25.41 -72.63 4.68
CA PRO A 5 24.31 -73.14 3.79
C PRO A 5 22.88 -72.64 4.23
N LEU A 6 21.86 -72.43 3.35
CA LEU A 6 20.88 -73.37 2.73
C LEU A 6 19.93 -74.12 3.71
N VAL A 7 18.65 -74.46 3.44
CA VAL A 7 17.88 -74.79 2.19
C VAL A 7 16.37 -74.28 2.27
N PRO A 8 15.32 -74.66 1.45
CA PRO A 8 14.23 -73.70 1.05
C PRO A 8 12.72 -74.14 1.02
N LEU A 9 11.79 -73.17 0.78
CA LEU A 9 10.48 -73.28 0.06
C LEU A 9 9.31 -74.12 0.67
N THR A 10 8.03 -74.08 0.24
CA THR A 10 7.26 -73.51 -0.93
C THR A 10 6.08 -72.62 -0.40
N MET A 11 4.86 -72.32 -0.93
CA MET A 11 3.96 -72.54 -2.12
C MET A 11 2.77 -71.50 -1.96
N ARG A 12 1.73 -71.15 -2.76
CA ARG A 12 0.92 -71.37 -4.02
C ARG A 12 0.27 -69.98 -4.38
N LYS A 13 -0.61 -69.63 -5.34
CA LYS A 13 -1.10 -69.95 -6.73
C LYS A 13 -2.04 -68.76 -7.15
N SER A 14 -2.51 -68.47 -8.38
CA SER A 14 -1.98 -68.49 -9.76
C SER A 14 -3.06 -68.11 -10.83
N ARG A 15 -2.73 -67.21 -11.80
CA ARG A 15 -3.25 -67.12 -13.22
C ARG A 15 -4.67 -66.49 -13.48
N HIS A 16 -5.07 -65.88 -14.63
CA HIS A 16 -4.40 -65.52 -15.92
C HIS A 16 -5.22 -64.56 -16.88
N ILE A 17 -4.54 -63.60 -17.57
CA ILE A 17 -4.58 -63.19 -19.03
C ILE A 17 -5.83 -62.47 -19.68
N VAL A 18 -5.54 -61.67 -20.75
CA VAL A 18 -6.37 -60.95 -21.78
C VAL A 18 -6.84 -59.53 -21.40
N ILE A 19 -6.68 -58.38 -22.13
CA ILE A 19 -6.09 -57.88 -23.42
C ILE A 19 -7.10 -57.20 -24.39
N THR A 20 -6.67 -56.05 -24.96
CA THR A 20 -7.13 -55.28 -26.16
C THR A 20 -8.20 -54.17 -26.13
N ARG A 21 -7.92 -53.15 -26.96
CA ARG A 21 -8.63 -51.90 -27.29
C ARG A 21 -9.86 -52.12 -28.18
N LYS A 22 -10.84 -51.19 -28.17
CA LYS A 22 -11.16 -50.30 -29.31
C LYS A 22 -12.18 -49.20 -28.95
N ALA A 23 -12.32 -48.20 -29.81
CA ALA A 23 -13.40 -47.21 -29.83
C ALA A 23 -14.33 -47.45 -31.04
N ASP A 24 -15.58 -46.96 -30.99
CA ASP A 24 -16.21 -46.20 -32.10
C ASP A 24 -17.54 -45.50 -31.71
N ASN A 25 -18.12 -44.74 -32.64
CA ASN A 25 -19.25 -43.81 -32.47
C ASN A 25 -20.65 -44.39 -32.80
N SER A 26 -21.71 -43.84 -32.18
CA SER A 26 -23.05 -43.52 -32.75
C SER A 26 -24.01 -43.05 -31.62
N ILE A 27 -24.69 -41.89 -31.67
CA ILE A 27 -25.81 -41.49 -32.55
C ILE A 27 -27.04 -42.40 -32.41
N ARG A 28 -28.12 -41.95 -31.71
CA ARG A 28 -29.33 -41.39 -32.38
C ARG A 28 -30.40 -40.78 -31.44
N GLU A 29 -31.19 -39.89 -32.02
CA GLU A 29 -32.38 -39.17 -31.52
C GLU A 29 -33.56 -40.09 -31.06
N LYS A 30 -34.44 -39.63 -30.15
CA LYS A 30 -35.76 -39.01 -30.52
C LYS A 30 -36.63 -38.47 -29.35
N ARG A 31 -37.66 -37.69 -29.72
CA ARG A 31 -38.65 -36.99 -28.87
C ARG A 31 -39.96 -37.78 -28.68
N ALA A 32 -40.77 -37.33 -27.70
CA ALA A 32 -42.21 -37.59 -27.46
C ALA A 32 -42.60 -38.99 -26.92
N GLY A 33 -43.69 -39.13 -26.13
CA GLY A 33 -44.52 -38.11 -25.50
C GLY A 33 -45.88 -38.60 -24.92
N THR A 34 -46.36 -37.89 -23.89
CA THR A 34 -47.76 -37.76 -23.37
C THR A 34 -48.60 -38.96 -22.86
N SER A 35 -49.33 -38.68 -21.75
CA SER A 35 -50.66 -39.24 -21.36
C SER A 35 -50.75 -40.70 -20.80
N ARG A 36 -51.71 -41.04 -19.91
CA ARG A 36 -52.85 -40.30 -19.27
C ARG A 36 -53.39 -40.98 -18.00
N LEU A 37 -54.07 -40.20 -17.13
CA LEU A 37 -55.21 -40.47 -16.18
C LEU A 37 -55.01 -39.56 -14.93
N ALA A 38 -55.74 -38.45 -14.66
CA ALA A 38 -57.19 -38.15 -14.55
C ALA A 38 -57.83 -38.72 -13.24
N LEU A 39 -58.68 -38.05 -12.45
CA LEU A 39 -59.62 -36.89 -12.61
C LEU A 39 -59.48 -35.84 -11.45
N ILE A 40 -59.56 -34.51 -11.65
CA ILE A 40 -60.72 -33.54 -11.72
C ILE A 40 -61.37 -33.08 -10.38
N CYS A 41 -61.22 -31.77 -10.05
CA CYS A 41 -62.28 -30.77 -9.72
C CYS A 41 -61.67 -29.35 -9.59
N ALA A 42 -62.45 -28.26 -9.76
CA ALA A 42 -61.97 -26.86 -9.85
C ALA A 42 -63.06 -25.79 -9.56
N GLU A 43 -62.69 -24.49 -9.68
CA GLU A 43 -63.52 -23.25 -9.67
C GLU A 43 -64.03 -22.75 -8.28
N THR A 44 -64.26 -21.44 -7.98
CA THR A 44 -64.18 -20.16 -8.75
C THR A 44 -63.77 -18.94 -7.85
N ALA A 45 -63.89 -17.68 -8.32
CA ALA A 45 -63.19 -16.46 -7.84
C ALA A 45 -64.04 -15.39 -7.05
N ASP A 46 -63.39 -14.24 -6.78
CA ASP A 46 -63.89 -12.83 -6.67
C ASP A 46 -64.18 -12.07 -5.32
N VAL A 47 -63.48 -10.92 -5.19
CA VAL A 47 -63.91 -9.55 -4.74
C VAL A 47 -64.09 -9.18 -3.22
N SER A 48 -63.78 -7.90 -2.93
CA SER A 48 -63.75 -7.09 -1.66
C SER A 48 -65.16 -6.60 -1.17
N PRO A 49 -65.40 -5.56 -0.29
CA PRO A 49 -64.52 -4.66 0.52
C PRO A 49 -64.99 -4.22 1.96
N VAL A 50 -64.13 -3.46 2.67
CA VAL A 50 -64.36 -2.31 3.61
C VAL A 50 -65.47 -2.33 4.70
N ALA A 51 -65.08 -2.04 5.97
CA ALA A 51 -65.88 -1.31 6.98
C ALA A 51 -65.00 -0.57 8.03
N ARG A 52 -65.53 0.45 8.72
CA ARG A 52 -64.79 1.46 9.55
C ARG A 52 -64.81 1.20 11.06
N GLY A 53 -63.78 1.68 11.77
CA GLY A 53 -63.84 2.12 13.19
C GLY A 53 -62.61 1.74 14.03
N GLY A 54 -62.06 2.58 14.92
CA GLY A 54 -62.36 3.99 15.22
C GLY A 54 -62.21 4.33 16.72
N ASN A 55 -61.32 5.27 17.06
CA ASN A 55 -60.93 5.73 18.42
C ASN A 55 -60.13 4.69 19.26
N SER A 56 -59.06 4.97 20.02
CA SER A 56 -58.37 6.17 20.59
C SER A 56 -58.59 6.40 22.09
N MET A 57 -57.57 7.01 22.73
CA MET A 57 -57.38 7.28 24.17
C MET A 57 -57.05 6.03 25.01
N SER A 58 -55.95 5.91 25.78
CA SER A 58 -55.04 6.83 26.51
C SER A 58 -55.47 7.17 27.95
N TRP A 59 -54.74 6.62 28.92
CA TRP A 59 -54.38 7.17 30.26
C TRP A 59 -53.42 6.15 30.90
N SER A 60 -52.15 6.45 31.20
CA SER A 60 -51.56 7.42 32.15
C SER A 60 -51.63 6.97 33.62
N CYS A 61 -50.47 6.54 34.12
CA CYS A 61 -49.79 6.95 35.36
C CYS A 61 -50.62 7.18 36.65
N ASP A 62 -50.16 6.64 37.80
CA ASP A 62 -49.21 7.43 38.61
C ASP A 62 -48.54 6.71 39.81
N HIS A 63 -47.50 7.39 40.31
CA HIS A 63 -46.67 7.22 41.52
C HIS A 63 -47.12 6.34 42.72
N GLY A 64 -46.12 5.72 43.37
CA GLY A 64 -46.22 5.26 44.77
C GLY A 64 -44.92 4.69 45.37
N ALA A 65 -44.12 5.50 46.08
CA ALA A 65 -42.87 5.06 46.72
C ALA A 65 -42.86 5.35 48.24
N PHE A 66 -42.45 4.38 49.07
CA PHE A 66 -42.07 4.62 50.48
C PHE A 66 -41.06 3.57 51.01
N VAL A 67 -40.37 3.89 52.12
CA VAL A 67 -39.01 3.41 52.40
C VAL A 67 -38.73 3.20 53.91
N ARG A 68 -38.02 2.10 54.27
CA ARG A 68 -37.31 1.82 55.56
C ARG A 68 -38.17 1.61 56.84
N SER A 69 -37.71 1.01 57.96
CA SER A 69 -36.54 0.13 58.29
C SER A 69 -36.61 -0.42 59.74
N ARG A 70 -35.60 -1.25 60.14
CA ARG A 70 -35.18 -1.66 61.52
C ARG A 70 -36.03 -2.74 62.22
N ALA A 71 -35.53 -3.51 63.21
CA ALA A 71 -34.15 -3.99 63.53
C ALA A 71 -34.20 -5.04 64.68
N GLY A 72 -33.19 -5.91 64.83
CA GLY A 72 -33.06 -6.83 65.99
C GLY A 72 -31.74 -7.63 66.03
N ARG A 73 -31.25 -8.01 67.23
CA ARG A 73 -30.01 -8.79 67.46
C ARG A 73 -30.14 -9.68 68.72
N LEU A 74 -29.50 -10.86 68.71
CA LEU A 74 -28.83 -11.63 69.81
C LEU A 74 -28.67 -13.10 69.32
N ARG A 75 -27.50 -13.77 69.18
CA ARG A 75 -26.32 -14.08 70.03
C ARG A 75 -26.49 -15.21 71.06
N ARG A 76 -25.94 -16.41 70.74
CA ARG A 76 -25.14 -17.33 71.59
C ARG A 76 -24.41 -18.37 70.69
N ALA A 77 -23.47 -19.16 71.21
CA ALA A 77 -22.64 -20.11 70.45
C ALA A 77 -21.92 -21.15 71.37
N MET A 78 -21.20 -22.11 70.75
CA MET A 78 -20.19 -23.05 71.33
C MET A 78 -20.74 -24.17 72.26
N GLN A 79 -20.08 -25.33 72.49
CA GLN A 79 -18.74 -25.86 72.08
C GLN A 79 -18.66 -27.43 72.14
N LEU A 80 -17.42 -27.97 72.03
CA LEU A 80 -16.93 -29.36 72.22
C LEU A 80 -16.94 -30.25 70.95
N THR A 81 -15.85 -30.65 70.26
CA THR A 81 -14.41 -30.99 70.48
C THR A 81 -14.08 -32.46 70.80
N ASN A 82 -13.38 -33.15 69.87
CA ASN A 82 -12.05 -33.71 70.16
C ASN A 82 -11.23 -34.00 68.86
N ARG A 83 -9.95 -34.40 69.00
CA ARG A 83 -8.98 -34.69 67.90
C ARG A 83 -8.42 -36.13 67.99
N PHE A 84 -7.94 -36.72 66.88
CA PHE A 84 -6.49 -36.98 66.61
C PHE A 84 -6.20 -37.91 65.39
N LEU A 85 -5.26 -37.45 64.54
CA LEU A 85 -4.28 -38.09 63.63
C LEU A 85 -4.37 -39.54 63.06
N ALA A 86 -3.76 -39.67 61.85
CA ALA A 86 -2.91 -40.77 61.33
C ALA A 86 -3.45 -41.80 60.29
N ALA A 87 -3.30 -41.42 59.01
CA ALA A 87 -2.57 -42.13 57.92
C ALA A 87 -2.96 -43.52 57.34
N SER A 88 -2.83 -43.57 56.00
CA SER A 88 -2.54 -44.73 55.10
C SER A 88 -3.66 -45.72 54.70
N GLY A 89 -3.68 -46.13 53.41
CA GLY A 89 -4.42 -47.30 52.91
C GLY A 89 -5.29 -47.09 51.66
N PHE A 90 -4.75 -47.43 50.47
CA PHE A 90 -5.47 -47.64 49.20
C PHE A 90 -6.38 -48.91 49.22
N PRO A 91 -7.25 -49.21 48.21
CA PRO A 91 -7.67 -48.44 47.02
C PRO A 91 -9.21 -48.42 46.73
N ALA A 92 -9.57 -47.76 45.61
CA ALA A 92 -10.68 -48.07 44.69
C ALA A 92 -12.16 -48.00 45.15
N LEU A 93 -12.92 -47.09 44.51
CA LEU A 93 -14.34 -47.27 44.19
C LEU A 93 -14.74 -46.35 43.02
N ALA A 94 -15.82 -46.70 42.31
CA ALA A 94 -16.37 -45.95 41.18
C ALA A 94 -17.90 -45.87 41.29
N LEU A 95 -18.50 -44.84 40.69
CA LEU A 95 -19.94 -44.47 40.74
C LEU A 95 -20.44 -44.04 42.14
N ALA A 96 -21.43 -43.13 42.28
CA ALA A 96 -21.95 -42.11 41.35
C ALA A 96 -22.81 -41.06 42.11
N THR A 97 -22.77 -39.80 41.65
CA THR A 97 -23.77 -38.69 41.73
C THR A 97 -23.01 -37.43 41.31
N ILE A 98 -23.26 -36.73 40.18
CA ILE A 98 -24.50 -36.14 39.64
C ILE A 98 -25.05 -35.03 40.53
N LEU A 99 -24.53 -33.80 40.36
CA LEU A 99 -25.28 -32.55 40.11
C LEU A 99 -24.32 -31.32 40.04
N TRP A 100 -24.56 -30.44 39.06
CA TRP A 100 -24.01 -29.07 38.91
C TRP A 100 -22.49 -28.83 38.99
N LEU A 101 -21.83 -28.87 37.82
CA LEU A 101 -21.29 -27.63 37.21
C LEU A 101 -20.87 -27.91 35.75
N GLY A 102 -21.86 -27.86 34.85
CA GLY A 102 -21.61 -27.86 33.41
C GLY A 102 -21.10 -26.49 32.98
N GLY A 103 -19.80 -26.24 33.15
CA GLY A 103 -19.17 -25.08 32.54
C GLY A 103 -19.23 -25.23 31.02
N ALA A 104 -19.97 -24.35 30.36
CA ALA A 104 -19.97 -24.30 28.90
C ALA A 104 -18.53 -24.03 28.43
N VAL A 105 -18.02 -24.88 27.54
CA VAL A 105 -16.87 -24.49 26.73
C VAL A 105 -17.40 -23.43 25.78
N GLN A 106 -17.23 -22.15 26.12
CA GLN A 106 -17.37 -21.11 25.11
C GLN A 106 -16.32 -21.38 24.05
N ALA A 107 -16.77 -21.72 22.85
CA ALA A 107 -16.00 -21.40 21.66
C ALA A 107 -15.75 -19.89 21.73
N GLN A 108 -14.48 -19.50 21.71
CA GLN A 108 -14.12 -18.09 21.68
C GLN A 108 -14.36 -17.61 20.25
N GLU A 109 -15.53 -17.02 20.01
CA GLU A 109 -15.93 -16.53 18.68
C GLU A 109 -14.91 -15.51 18.18
N THR A 110 -14.15 -15.88 17.16
CA THR A 110 -13.14 -15.04 16.52
C THR A 110 -13.82 -14.12 15.51
N GLN A 111 -14.48 -13.08 16.03
CA GLN A 111 -15.05 -12.00 15.22
C GLN A 111 -13.99 -11.39 14.29
N VAL A 112 -14.41 -11.01 13.08
CA VAL A 112 -13.53 -10.42 12.07
C VAL A 112 -13.42 -8.91 12.25
N ILE A 113 -14.56 -8.25 12.49
CA ILE A 113 -14.68 -6.79 12.64
C ILE A 113 -14.81 -6.42 14.12
N TYR A 114 -14.17 -5.33 14.53
CA TYR A 114 -14.20 -4.78 15.89
C TYR A 114 -13.97 -3.25 15.85
N PRO A 115 -14.30 -2.50 16.91
CA PRO A 115 -14.11 -1.05 16.91
C PRO A 115 -12.66 -0.65 16.61
N GLY A 116 -12.47 0.14 15.55
CA GLY A 116 -11.17 0.54 15.01
C GLY A 116 -10.65 -0.34 13.86
N SER A 117 -11.34 -1.40 13.45
CA SER A 117 -11.06 -2.11 12.19
C SER A 117 -11.15 -1.14 11.00
N MET A 118 -10.15 -1.21 10.12
CA MET A 118 -10.06 -0.37 8.92
C MET A 118 -10.22 -1.26 7.68
N ALA A 119 -11.32 -1.10 6.95
CA ALA A 119 -11.53 -1.74 5.66
C ALA A 119 -10.89 -0.90 4.54
N VAL A 120 -10.28 -1.56 3.56
CA VAL A 120 -9.64 -0.91 2.41
C VAL A 120 -9.95 -1.74 1.17
N THR A 121 -10.27 -1.10 0.05
CA THR A 121 -10.40 -1.77 -1.26
C THR A 121 -9.23 -1.44 -2.19
N GLY A 122 -9.09 -2.25 -3.25
CA GLY A 122 -8.06 -2.08 -4.26
C GLY A 122 -8.14 -3.15 -5.35
N PHE A 123 -7.34 -2.97 -6.38
CA PHE A 123 -7.19 -3.94 -7.46
C PHE A 123 -6.53 -5.22 -6.94
N SER A 124 -7.05 -6.39 -7.30
CA SER A 124 -6.54 -7.67 -6.80
C SER A 124 -5.17 -8.07 -7.36
N GLY A 125 -4.65 -7.36 -8.36
CA GLY A 125 -3.45 -7.79 -9.09
C GLY A 125 -3.76 -8.82 -10.18
N THR A 126 -2.70 -9.27 -10.87
CA THR A 126 -2.80 -10.11 -12.07
C THR A 126 -2.03 -11.42 -11.97
N VAL A 127 -2.40 -12.36 -12.84
CA VAL A 127 -1.73 -13.66 -13.02
C VAL A 127 -1.71 -14.05 -14.49
N ILE A 128 -0.56 -14.56 -14.95
CA ILE A 128 -0.45 -15.33 -16.19
C ILE A 128 -0.64 -16.80 -15.82
N ARG A 129 -1.70 -17.44 -16.31
CA ARG A 129 -2.07 -18.81 -15.92
C ARG A 129 -1.19 -19.85 -16.62
N ASP A 130 -0.85 -20.90 -15.87
CA ASP A 130 -0.23 -22.15 -16.35
C ASP A 130 1.15 -22.00 -17.04
N LEU A 131 1.98 -21.11 -16.51
CA LEU A 131 3.41 -20.89 -16.85
C LEU A 131 4.36 -22.10 -16.60
N GLU A 132 3.87 -23.34 -16.59
CA GLU A 132 4.73 -24.54 -16.53
C GLU A 132 5.47 -24.80 -17.85
N GLU A 133 4.93 -24.32 -18.98
CA GLU A 133 5.66 -24.18 -20.25
C GLU A 133 5.87 -22.70 -20.58
N SER A 134 6.99 -22.37 -21.25
CA SER A 134 7.31 -20.99 -21.62
C SER A 134 6.43 -20.52 -22.77
N LEU A 135 5.78 -19.35 -22.63
CA LEU A 135 4.95 -18.74 -23.67
C LEU A 135 5.66 -18.72 -25.04
N PRO A 136 4.96 -19.04 -26.15
CA PRO A 136 5.56 -19.05 -27.48
C PRO A 136 6.15 -17.67 -27.85
N PRO A 137 7.30 -17.59 -28.55
CA PRO A 137 7.97 -16.30 -28.88
C PRO A 137 7.20 -15.34 -29.81
N SER A 138 5.94 -15.63 -30.13
CA SER A 138 5.01 -14.81 -30.91
C SER A 138 3.83 -14.27 -30.10
N VAL A 139 3.67 -14.71 -28.85
CA VAL A 139 2.62 -14.28 -27.91
C VAL A 139 3.16 -13.14 -27.06
N ASP A 140 2.36 -12.09 -26.84
CA ASP A 140 2.70 -11.03 -25.90
C ASP A 140 2.20 -11.42 -24.49
N PRO A 141 3.08 -11.50 -23.47
CA PRO A 141 2.67 -11.85 -22.11
C PRO A 141 1.56 -10.96 -21.53
N VAL A 142 1.37 -9.75 -22.05
CA VAL A 142 0.30 -8.84 -21.60
C VAL A 142 -1.07 -9.29 -22.10
N ASP A 143 -1.17 -9.87 -23.29
CA ASP A 143 -2.44 -10.46 -23.75
C ASP A 143 -2.81 -11.67 -22.88
N GLU A 144 -1.81 -12.42 -22.40
CA GLU A 144 -1.92 -13.55 -21.47
C GLU A 144 -2.12 -13.19 -19.98
N THR A 145 -2.27 -11.90 -19.67
CA THR A 145 -2.36 -11.41 -18.29
C THR A 145 -3.82 -11.22 -17.87
N PHE A 146 -4.27 -12.01 -16.89
CA PHE A 146 -5.63 -12.04 -16.37
C PHE A 146 -5.70 -11.48 -14.93
N ILE A 147 -6.91 -11.12 -14.48
CA ILE A 147 -7.18 -10.77 -13.08
C ILE A 147 -6.89 -11.98 -12.16
N ASP A 148 -6.15 -11.78 -11.08
CA ASP A 148 -5.90 -12.82 -10.07
C ASP A 148 -7.11 -12.97 -9.14
N THR A 149 -8.02 -13.87 -9.50
CA THR A 149 -9.22 -14.21 -8.71
C THR A 149 -8.92 -14.76 -7.31
N THR A 150 -7.66 -15.13 -7.02
CA THR A 150 -7.25 -15.69 -5.73
C THR A 150 -6.72 -14.65 -4.74
N ARG A 151 -6.43 -13.43 -5.20
CA ARG A 151 -5.95 -12.31 -4.37
C ARG A 151 -7.09 -11.41 -3.88
N ALA A 152 -6.81 -10.71 -2.78
CA ALA A 152 -7.75 -9.80 -2.13
C ALA A 152 -8.03 -8.54 -2.98
N THR A 153 -9.30 -8.18 -3.17
CA THR A 153 -9.71 -6.83 -3.59
C THR A 153 -10.18 -5.99 -2.39
N LEU A 154 -10.50 -6.63 -1.26
CA LEU A 154 -10.92 -6.00 -0.01
C LEU A 154 -10.15 -6.60 1.15
N ARG A 155 -9.67 -5.73 2.05
CA ARG A 155 -8.90 -6.11 3.25
C ARG A 155 -9.39 -5.38 4.48
N VAL A 156 -9.40 -6.06 5.64
CA VAL A 156 -9.72 -5.47 6.94
C VAL A 156 -8.51 -5.58 7.86
N PHE A 157 -7.92 -4.44 8.21
CA PHE A 157 -6.66 -4.32 8.94
C PHE A 157 -6.85 -4.11 10.45
N ASP A 158 -5.97 -4.72 11.25
CA ASP A 158 -5.74 -4.34 12.65
C ASP A 158 -4.75 -3.17 12.71
N VAL A 159 -5.29 -1.96 12.79
CA VAL A 159 -4.53 -0.72 13.00
C VAL A 159 -4.45 -0.31 14.47
N SER A 160 -4.84 -1.17 15.43
CA SER A 160 -4.89 -0.81 16.86
C SER A 160 -3.54 -0.42 17.48
N ARG A 161 -2.43 -0.72 16.78
CA ARG A 161 -1.05 -0.39 17.17
C ARG A 161 -0.19 0.03 15.97
N LEU A 162 0.08 1.32 15.84
CA LEU A 162 0.88 1.90 14.76
C LEU A 162 2.40 1.93 15.03
N GLY A 163 2.86 1.17 16.04
CA GLY A 163 4.29 0.93 16.30
C GLY A 163 5.10 2.10 16.87
N GLY A 164 4.43 3.10 17.46
CA GLY A 164 5.05 4.33 17.98
C GLY A 164 4.38 5.58 17.43
N ARG A 165 4.84 6.75 17.88
CA ARG A 165 4.40 8.05 17.34
C ARG A 165 4.62 8.14 15.82
N ALA A 166 3.72 8.85 15.14
CA ALA A 166 3.88 9.22 13.74
C ALA A 166 5.23 9.92 13.47
N SER A 167 5.96 9.39 12.48
CA SER A 167 7.26 9.85 11.99
C SER A 167 7.43 9.60 10.49
N GLY A 168 6.34 9.31 9.77
CA GLY A 168 6.37 8.95 8.35
C GLY A 168 6.77 7.49 8.08
N GLN A 169 6.58 6.57 9.03
CA GLN A 169 6.93 5.14 8.91
C GLN A 169 5.82 4.29 8.26
N LEU A 170 6.22 3.18 7.65
CA LEU A 170 5.33 2.05 7.38
C LEU A 170 4.94 1.36 8.70
N VAL A 171 3.68 0.94 8.80
CA VAL A 171 3.11 0.19 9.92
C VAL A 171 3.02 -1.29 9.56
N PHE A 172 3.63 -2.14 10.39
CA PHE A 172 3.49 -3.58 10.28
C PHE A 172 2.24 -4.04 11.03
N THR A 173 1.11 -4.09 10.34
CA THR A 173 -0.13 -4.67 10.88
C THR A 173 0.02 -6.18 11.08
N PRO A 174 -0.78 -6.80 11.95
CA PRO A 174 -1.14 -8.21 11.84
C PRO A 174 -1.66 -8.57 10.43
N PRO A 175 -1.60 -9.85 10.01
CA PRO A 175 -2.22 -10.28 8.76
C PRO A 175 -3.70 -9.88 8.73
N PRO A 176 -4.17 -9.15 7.69
CA PRO A 176 -5.55 -8.71 7.60
C PRO A 176 -6.50 -9.88 7.36
N PHE A 177 -7.80 -9.64 7.56
CA PHE A 177 -8.82 -10.45 6.91
C PHE A 177 -8.95 -10.01 5.43
N GLU A 178 -9.13 -10.96 4.52
CA GLU A 178 -9.08 -10.73 3.07
C GLU A 178 -10.30 -11.32 2.37
N VAL A 179 -10.81 -10.64 1.34
CA VAL A 179 -11.87 -11.14 0.44
C VAL A 179 -11.42 -11.01 -1.02
N THR A 180 -11.49 -12.11 -1.77
CA THR A 180 -10.84 -12.20 -3.09
C THR A 180 -11.69 -11.71 -4.26
N ALA A 181 -11.04 -11.39 -5.37
CA ALA A 181 -11.73 -10.98 -6.59
C ALA A 181 -12.62 -12.07 -7.20
N GLY A 182 -12.32 -13.35 -6.98
CA GLY A 182 -13.26 -14.44 -7.30
C GLY A 182 -14.54 -14.37 -6.48
N GLN A 183 -14.45 -13.93 -5.22
CA GLN A 183 -15.61 -13.85 -4.32
C GLN A 183 -16.52 -12.64 -4.59
N ILE A 184 -15.96 -11.46 -4.90
CA ILE A 184 -16.74 -10.20 -5.00
C ILE A 184 -16.44 -9.32 -6.25
N GLY A 185 -15.51 -9.73 -7.13
CA GLY A 185 -15.10 -8.93 -8.28
C GLY A 185 -14.01 -7.91 -7.93
N GLN A 186 -13.94 -6.82 -8.68
CA GLN A 186 -13.25 -5.61 -8.24
C GLN A 186 -14.28 -4.69 -7.57
N VAL A 187 -13.97 -4.23 -6.36
CA VAL A 187 -14.82 -3.31 -5.60
C VAL A 187 -14.08 -1.99 -5.35
N PHE A 188 -14.83 -0.91 -5.14
CA PHE A 188 -14.30 0.37 -4.62
C PHE A 188 -15.09 0.72 -3.37
N ALA A 189 -16.30 1.28 -3.57
CA ALA A 189 -17.23 1.67 -2.53
C ALA A 189 -17.37 0.62 -1.41
N ILE A 190 -17.18 1.03 -0.16
CA ILE A 190 -17.44 0.23 1.03
C ILE A 190 -18.23 1.02 2.07
N THR A 191 -18.97 0.33 2.96
CA THR A 191 -19.46 0.96 4.20
C THR A 191 -19.85 -0.05 5.29
N TYR A 192 -19.97 0.41 6.53
CA TYR A 192 -20.37 -0.39 7.69
C TYR A 192 -21.83 -0.16 8.12
N ASP A 193 -22.52 -1.21 8.58
CA ASP A 193 -23.80 -1.04 9.30
C ASP A 193 -23.61 -0.76 10.80
N ASP A 194 -24.70 -0.40 11.50
CA ASP A 194 -24.74 -0.11 12.94
C ASP A 194 -24.34 -1.29 13.85
N GLY A 195 -24.06 -2.48 13.30
CA GLY A 195 -23.81 -3.69 14.07
C GLY A 195 -25.00 -4.15 14.90
N VAL A 196 -26.24 -3.71 14.59
CA VAL A 196 -27.46 -4.18 15.24
C VAL A 196 -27.96 -5.45 14.55
N ARG A 197 -27.91 -6.56 15.28
CA ARG A 197 -28.26 -7.92 14.82
C ARG A 197 -29.50 -8.38 15.60
N ASP A 198 -30.51 -8.87 14.89
CA ASP A 198 -31.81 -9.28 15.46
C ASP A 198 -32.48 -8.23 16.38
N GLY A 199 -32.22 -6.94 16.13
CA GLY A 199 -32.72 -5.82 16.92
C GLY A 199 -31.91 -5.50 18.19
N ALA A 200 -30.77 -6.17 18.41
CA ALA A 200 -29.85 -5.92 19.52
C ALA A 200 -28.48 -5.40 19.02
N PRO A 201 -27.89 -4.36 19.63
CA PRO A 201 -26.52 -3.94 19.31
C PRO A 201 -25.51 -5.05 19.66
N SER A 202 -24.83 -5.58 18.64
CA SER A 202 -23.77 -6.59 18.82
C SER A 202 -22.38 -5.97 19.04
N GLY A 203 -22.19 -4.72 18.59
CA GLY A 203 -20.87 -4.06 18.51
C GLY A 203 -20.03 -4.49 17.30
N ILE A 204 -20.54 -5.40 16.47
CA ILE A 204 -19.86 -5.99 15.31
C ILE A 204 -20.67 -5.68 14.06
N ALA A 205 -20.29 -4.62 13.36
CA ALA A 205 -20.85 -4.25 12.06
C ALA A 205 -20.72 -5.38 11.04
N ASN A 206 -21.60 -5.39 10.04
CA ASN A 206 -21.29 -5.98 8.74
C ASN A 206 -20.64 -4.92 7.84
N LEU A 207 -19.81 -5.37 6.92
CA LEU A 207 -19.19 -4.54 5.89
C LEU A 207 -19.89 -4.83 4.57
N TYR A 208 -20.16 -3.79 3.79
CA TYR A 208 -20.79 -3.86 2.48
C TYR A 208 -19.80 -3.34 1.43
N ALA A 209 -19.85 -3.85 0.20
CA ALA A 209 -18.91 -3.50 -0.85
C ALA A 209 -19.59 -3.46 -2.23
N GLY A 210 -19.46 -2.36 -2.97
CA GLY A 210 -20.01 -2.18 -4.31
C GLY A 210 -19.03 -2.60 -5.41
N ALA A 211 -19.49 -3.44 -6.34
CA ALA A 211 -18.76 -3.80 -7.56
C ALA A 211 -18.59 -2.57 -8.47
N THR A 212 -17.46 -2.43 -9.17
CA THR A 212 -17.17 -1.17 -9.90
C THR A 212 -16.26 -1.34 -11.13
N SER A 213 -16.23 -0.31 -11.97
CA SER A 213 -15.27 -0.14 -13.07
C SER A 213 -14.01 0.67 -12.70
N LEU A 214 -13.91 1.25 -11.50
CA LEU A 214 -12.79 2.14 -11.10
C LEU A 214 -11.42 1.45 -10.94
N HIS A 215 -11.37 0.12 -11.03
CA HIS A 215 -10.16 -0.69 -11.19
C HIS A 215 -10.05 -1.29 -12.61
N GLY A 216 -10.60 -0.58 -13.60
CA GLY A 216 -10.60 -0.94 -15.01
C GLY A 216 -11.67 -1.96 -15.40
N ILE A 217 -12.06 -1.95 -16.68
CA ILE A 217 -12.84 -3.01 -17.32
C ILE A 217 -11.92 -3.96 -18.10
N ARG A 218 -12.20 -5.26 -18.01
CA ARG A 218 -11.54 -6.34 -18.75
C ARG A 218 -12.57 -7.29 -19.35
N ILE A 219 -12.39 -7.60 -20.63
CA ILE A 219 -13.26 -8.50 -21.39
C ILE A 219 -12.46 -9.61 -22.09
N VAL A 220 -13.11 -10.74 -22.30
CA VAL A 220 -12.55 -11.94 -22.95
C VAL A 220 -13.58 -12.56 -23.89
N THR A 221 -13.12 -13.17 -24.99
CA THR A 221 -13.92 -14.05 -25.86
C THR A 221 -13.68 -15.51 -25.52
N SER A 222 -14.33 -16.44 -26.24
CA SER A 222 -13.95 -17.85 -26.19
C SER A 222 -12.51 -18.05 -26.64
N ASP A 223 -11.83 -19.00 -26.00
CA ASP A 223 -10.64 -19.73 -26.48
C ASP A 223 -10.73 -20.00 -28.00
N GLU A 224 -9.86 -19.37 -28.80
CA GLU A 224 -9.77 -19.52 -30.26
C GLU A 224 -8.55 -20.37 -30.68
N ASP A 225 -7.44 -20.31 -29.93
CA ASP A 225 -6.18 -21.01 -30.24
C ASP A 225 -6.09 -22.45 -29.70
N ALA A 226 -6.97 -22.80 -28.76
CA ALA A 226 -7.12 -24.09 -28.07
C ALA A 226 -6.08 -24.42 -26.99
N ASP A 227 -5.44 -23.43 -26.36
CA ASP A 227 -4.59 -23.63 -25.18
C ASP A 227 -5.37 -23.90 -23.86
N GLY A 228 -6.67 -23.57 -23.81
CA GLY A 228 -7.53 -23.73 -22.64
C GLY A 228 -7.88 -22.43 -21.89
N ARG A 229 -7.46 -21.26 -22.39
CA ARG A 229 -7.68 -19.93 -21.79
C ARG A 229 -8.57 -19.05 -22.70
N PRO A 230 -9.36 -18.12 -22.15
CA PRO A 230 -10.25 -17.28 -22.94
C PRO A 230 -9.53 -16.05 -23.49
N GLU A 231 -9.61 -15.80 -24.79
CA GLU A 231 -8.80 -14.77 -25.46
C GLU A 231 -9.11 -13.36 -24.92
N ARG A 232 -8.08 -12.65 -24.47
CA ARG A 232 -8.22 -11.31 -23.91
C ARG A 232 -8.47 -10.27 -25.01
N GLN A 233 -9.51 -9.45 -24.84
CA GLN A 233 -9.88 -8.44 -25.82
C GLN A 233 -9.62 -7.01 -25.33
N ARG A 234 -9.16 -6.14 -26.25
CA ARG A 234 -9.10 -4.69 -26.05
C ARG A 234 -10.41 -4.00 -26.35
N ARG A 235 -11.20 -4.54 -27.28
CA ARG A 235 -12.42 -3.93 -27.83
C ARG A 235 -13.58 -4.89 -27.83
N GLY A 236 -14.78 -4.36 -27.91
CA GLY A 236 -15.98 -5.19 -27.96
C GLY A 236 -15.99 -6.11 -29.19
N ALA A 237 -16.48 -7.32 -28.98
CA ALA A 237 -16.49 -8.39 -29.97
C ALA A 237 -17.67 -9.34 -29.73
N ALA A 238 -18.28 -9.85 -30.79
CA ALA A 238 -19.44 -10.74 -30.67
C ALA A 238 -19.13 -11.98 -29.82
N GLY A 239 -19.92 -12.22 -28.78
CA GLY A 239 -19.70 -13.25 -27.77
C GLY A 239 -18.65 -12.92 -26.70
N ALA A 240 -18.20 -11.66 -26.57
CA ALA A 240 -17.34 -11.23 -25.48
C ALA A 240 -18.08 -11.26 -24.12
N THR A 241 -17.31 -11.44 -23.05
CA THR A 241 -17.79 -11.52 -21.67
C THR A 241 -16.84 -10.78 -20.75
N PHE A 242 -17.33 -10.29 -19.59
CA PHE A 242 -16.45 -9.74 -18.56
C PHE A 242 -15.49 -10.81 -18.03
N MET A 243 -14.23 -10.43 -17.83
CA MET A 243 -13.19 -11.33 -17.33
C MET A 243 -13.55 -11.86 -15.92
N ASN A 244 -13.26 -13.14 -15.65
CA ASN A 244 -13.44 -13.69 -14.30
C ASN A 244 -12.63 -12.87 -13.28
N GLY A 245 -13.28 -12.47 -12.19
CA GLY A 245 -12.72 -11.53 -11.21
C GLY A 245 -13.08 -10.05 -11.45
N GLN A 246 -13.81 -9.71 -12.52
CA GLN A 246 -14.31 -8.35 -12.73
C GLN A 246 -15.47 -8.01 -11.76
N PHE A 247 -16.50 -8.85 -11.65
CA PHE A 247 -17.75 -8.56 -10.92
C PHE A 247 -18.26 -9.71 -10.01
N GLY A 248 -17.39 -10.63 -9.57
CA GLY A 248 -17.76 -11.70 -8.63
C GLY A 248 -18.80 -12.68 -9.19
N THR A 249 -18.76 -12.92 -10.50
CA THR A 249 -19.69 -13.77 -11.25
C THR A 249 -19.75 -15.21 -10.73
N GLU A 250 -18.68 -15.73 -10.11
CA GLU A 250 -18.65 -17.05 -9.46
C GLU A 250 -19.68 -17.17 -8.32
N ASN A 251 -19.96 -16.07 -7.61
CA ASN A 251 -21.01 -15.96 -6.59
C ASN A 251 -22.32 -15.34 -7.12
N GLY A 252 -22.48 -15.22 -8.44
CA GLY A 252 -23.67 -14.66 -9.08
C GLY A 252 -23.74 -13.13 -9.05
N GLY A 253 -22.61 -12.43 -8.93
CA GLY A 253 -22.54 -10.97 -9.04
C GLY A 253 -22.52 -10.46 -10.49
N GLY A 254 -22.72 -9.15 -10.62
CA GLY A 254 -22.65 -8.36 -11.85
C GLY A 254 -22.27 -6.90 -11.55
N PRO A 255 -22.27 -6.00 -12.56
CA PRO A 255 -21.76 -4.63 -12.41
C PRO A 255 -22.43 -3.84 -11.28
N GLY A 256 -23.77 -3.92 -11.17
CA GLY A 256 -24.55 -3.26 -10.11
C GLY A 256 -24.64 -4.01 -8.78
N THR A 257 -23.85 -5.07 -8.56
CA THR A 257 -23.95 -5.86 -7.31
C THR A 257 -23.32 -5.15 -6.12
N ILE A 258 -24.06 -5.12 -5.01
CA ILE A 258 -23.52 -4.82 -3.67
C ILE A 258 -23.43 -6.12 -2.89
N TRP A 259 -22.28 -6.35 -2.27
CA TRP A 259 -21.97 -7.50 -1.43
C TRP A 259 -22.13 -7.17 0.05
N LYS A 260 -22.34 -8.20 0.87
CA LYS A 260 -22.32 -8.13 2.34
C LYS A 260 -21.34 -9.17 2.89
N ILE A 261 -20.43 -8.70 3.73
CA ILE A 261 -19.44 -9.48 4.47
C ILE A 261 -19.89 -9.49 5.94
N ASP A 262 -20.19 -10.68 6.47
CA ASP A 262 -20.58 -10.84 7.87
C ASP A 262 -19.40 -10.62 8.81
N GLY A 263 -19.45 -9.58 9.66
CA GLY A 263 -18.32 -9.22 10.52
C GLY A 263 -18.02 -10.15 11.69
N ILE A 264 -18.82 -11.18 11.94
CA ILE A 264 -18.53 -12.22 12.94
C ILE A 264 -17.75 -13.37 12.29
N THR A 265 -18.17 -13.81 11.11
CA THR A 265 -17.70 -15.05 10.46
C THR A 265 -16.79 -14.83 9.25
N GLY A 266 -16.79 -13.62 8.68
CA GLY A 266 -16.18 -13.32 7.38
C GLY A 266 -16.97 -13.86 6.19
N GLN A 267 -18.20 -14.36 6.38
CA GLN A 267 -18.98 -14.93 5.29
C GLN A 267 -19.41 -13.85 4.28
N VAL A 268 -18.99 -14.02 3.03
CA VAL A 268 -19.47 -13.24 1.87
C VAL A 268 -20.87 -13.72 1.47
N SER A 269 -21.73 -12.77 1.14
CA SER A 269 -23.07 -12.98 0.61
C SER A 269 -23.45 -11.85 -0.34
N LYS A 270 -24.32 -12.11 -1.31
CA LYS A 270 -24.90 -11.07 -2.16
C LYS A 270 -25.95 -10.29 -1.36
N PHE A 271 -25.92 -8.95 -1.42
CA PHE A 271 -26.86 -8.10 -0.70
C PHE A 271 -27.93 -7.53 -1.64
N ALA A 272 -27.52 -6.75 -2.64
CA ALA A 272 -28.42 -6.08 -3.58
C ALA A 272 -27.86 -6.11 -5.01
N ASP A 273 -28.72 -5.82 -5.99
CA ASP A 273 -28.36 -5.53 -7.38
C ASP A 273 -28.99 -4.20 -7.79
N LEU A 274 -28.25 -3.39 -8.55
CA LEU A 274 -28.81 -2.35 -9.41
C LEU A 274 -29.04 -2.97 -10.79
N ASP A 275 -30.24 -3.53 -11.02
CA ASP A 275 -30.62 -4.34 -12.20
C ASP A 275 -30.37 -3.66 -13.57
N THR A 276 -30.13 -2.35 -13.62
CA THR A 276 -29.89 -1.56 -14.83
C THR A 276 -28.41 -1.34 -15.17
N ASN A 277 -27.49 -1.54 -14.23
CA ASN A 277 -26.08 -1.17 -14.43
C ASN A 277 -25.38 -2.16 -15.39
N SER A 278 -24.91 -1.64 -16.52
CA SER A 278 -24.32 -2.38 -17.64
C SER A 278 -22.83 -2.67 -17.49
N GLY A 279 -22.12 -1.91 -16.65
CA GLY A 279 -20.67 -1.99 -16.55
C GLY A 279 -19.95 -0.94 -15.69
N PRO A 280 -20.36 0.35 -15.65
CA PRO A 280 -19.72 1.36 -14.81
C PRO A 280 -19.66 1.02 -13.32
N GLY A 281 -20.67 0.29 -12.84
CA GLY A 281 -20.82 -0.17 -11.46
C GLY A 281 -21.18 0.92 -10.45
N ILE A 282 -20.97 0.59 -9.17
CA ILE A 282 -21.25 1.45 -8.03
C ILE A 282 -20.13 2.49 -7.86
N GLY A 283 -20.50 3.73 -7.54
CA GLY A 283 -19.55 4.78 -7.17
C GLY A 283 -19.19 4.73 -5.69
N ASP A 284 -20.21 4.75 -4.85
CA ASP A 284 -20.16 4.89 -3.39
C ASP A 284 -21.45 4.30 -2.74
N VAL A 285 -21.38 3.90 -1.47
CA VAL A 285 -22.50 3.33 -0.68
C VAL A 285 -22.44 3.86 0.75
N THR A 286 -23.56 4.31 1.32
CA THR A 286 -23.63 4.81 2.70
C THR A 286 -24.86 4.30 3.46
N PHE A 287 -24.79 4.28 4.79
CA PHE A 287 -25.81 3.69 5.66
C PHE A 287 -26.51 4.72 6.58
N ASP A 288 -27.84 4.78 6.50
CA ASP A 288 -28.70 5.54 7.41
C ASP A 288 -29.07 4.69 8.61
N ASN A 289 -28.30 4.85 9.68
CA ASN A 289 -28.46 4.22 10.99
C ASN A 289 -29.84 4.44 11.66
N ILE A 290 -30.56 5.53 11.34
CA ILE A 290 -31.82 5.87 11.99
C ILE A 290 -33.01 5.12 11.38
N ARG A 291 -33.05 4.94 10.05
CA ARG A 291 -34.08 4.10 9.40
C ARG A 291 -33.59 2.69 9.03
N ARG A 292 -32.28 2.43 9.17
CA ARG A 292 -31.58 1.19 8.82
C ARG A 292 -31.78 0.82 7.35
N GLN A 293 -31.32 1.72 6.48
CA GLN A 293 -31.40 1.62 5.03
C GLN A 293 -30.07 2.09 4.41
N PHE A 294 -29.79 1.68 3.18
CA PHE A 294 -28.59 2.06 2.44
C PHE A 294 -28.95 2.99 1.29
N PHE A 295 -28.00 3.85 0.92
CA PHE A 295 -28.03 4.62 -0.31
C PHE A 295 -26.78 4.29 -1.13
N ALA A 296 -26.92 4.15 -2.45
CA ALA A 296 -25.81 3.85 -3.35
C ALA A 296 -25.86 4.73 -4.61
N SER A 297 -24.71 5.23 -5.08
CA SER A 297 -24.60 5.96 -6.34
C SER A 297 -24.37 5.00 -7.51
N ASP A 298 -25.16 5.18 -8.57
CA ASP A 298 -25.03 4.44 -9.82
C ASP A 298 -24.23 5.26 -10.84
N LEU A 299 -23.02 4.80 -11.19
CA LEU A 299 -22.16 5.47 -12.19
C LEU A 299 -22.69 5.29 -13.63
N ASP A 300 -23.55 4.29 -13.85
CA ASP A 300 -24.24 4.05 -15.11
C ASP A 300 -25.36 5.07 -15.26
N THR A 301 -26.44 4.97 -14.46
CA THR A 301 -27.64 5.81 -14.66
C THR A 301 -27.62 7.16 -13.93
N GLY A 302 -26.59 7.50 -13.16
CA GLY A 302 -26.48 8.74 -12.37
C GLY A 302 -27.50 8.88 -11.23
N LEU A 303 -28.16 7.77 -10.86
CA LEU A 303 -29.18 7.74 -9.82
C LEU A 303 -28.57 7.45 -8.46
N ILE A 304 -29.24 7.92 -7.41
CA ILE A 304 -29.01 7.48 -6.04
C ILE A 304 -30.12 6.50 -5.67
N HIS A 305 -29.78 5.22 -5.51
CA HIS A 305 -30.74 4.17 -5.16
C HIS A 305 -30.92 4.07 -3.65
N ARG A 306 -32.16 3.88 -3.17
CA ARG A 306 -32.47 3.60 -1.77
C ARG A 306 -32.82 2.12 -1.57
N ILE A 307 -32.15 1.48 -0.63
CA ILE A 307 -32.14 0.02 -0.44
C ILE A 307 -32.50 -0.30 1.02
N ASP A 308 -33.38 -1.27 1.25
CA ASP A 308 -33.76 -1.67 2.61
C ASP A 308 -32.69 -2.53 3.33
N ALA A 309 -32.86 -2.79 4.62
CA ALA A 309 -31.94 -3.62 5.42
C ALA A 309 -31.79 -5.09 4.95
N ASN A 310 -32.62 -5.54 4.00
CA ASN A 310 -32.61 -6.88 3.43
C ASN A 310 -32.00 -6.91 2.01
N GLY A 311 -31.66 -5.74 1.44
CA GLY A 311 -31.09 -5.61 0.08
C GLY A 311 -32.12 -5.32 -1.02
N ALA A 312 -33.38 -5.06 -0.66
CA ALA A 312 -34.42 -4.75 -1.64
C ALA A 312 -34.38 -3.27 -2.06
N LEU A 313 -34.33 -2.99 -3.36
CA LEU A 313 -34.51 -1.64 -3.90
C LEU A 313 -35.92 -1.11 -3.58
N ILE A 314 -36.02 0.13 -3.12
CA ILE A 314 -37.28 0.77 -2.77
C ILE A 314 -37.69 1.81 -3.82
N ASP A 315 -36.82 2.80 -4.05
CA ASP A 315 -36.93 3.86 -5.05
C ASP A 315 -35.54 4.50 -5.29
N SER A 316 -35.48 5.56 -6.09
CA SER A 316 -34.25 6.31 -6.37
C SER A 316 -34.50 7.82 -6.49
N PHE A 317 -33.42 8.58 -6.37
CA PHE A 317 -33.36 10.02 -6.60
C PHE A 317 -32.48 10.34 -7.81
N ASP A 318 -32.97 11.19 -8.72
CA ASP A 318 -32.24 11.65 -9.90
C ASP A 318 -31.76 13.09 -9.69
N HIS A 319 -30.44 13.30 -9.57
CA HIS A 319 -29.87 14.64 -9.48
C HIS A 319 -30.15 15.47 -10.75
N GLY A 320 -29.97 14.88 -11.92
CA GLY A 320 -30.17 15.55 -13.21
C GLY A 320 -31.60 16.06 -13.41
N VAL A 321 -32.60 15.30 -12.97
CA VAL A 321 -34.02 15.65 -13.10
C VAL A 321 -34.54 16.51 -11.93
N ALA A 322 -34.19 16.18 -10.68
CA ALA A 322 -34.73 16.86 -9.50
C ALA A 322 -33.77 17.84 -8.82
N GLY A 323 -32.47 17.53 -8.78
CA GLY A 323 -31.44 18.37 -8.18
C GLY A 323 -31.15 19.64 -8.98
N ARG A 324 -30.73 19.50 -10.25
CA ARG A 324 -30.35 20.63 -11.13
C ARG A 324 -31.38 21.78 -11.14
N PRO A 325 -32.71 21.54 -11.29
CA PRO A 325 -33.68 22.63 -11.32
C PRO A 325 -33.86 23.37 -9.99
N ALA A 326 -33.51 22.76 -8.85
CA ALA A 326 -33.61 23.40 -7.53
C ALA A 326 -32.59 24.54 -7.36
N HIS A 327 -31.46 24.49 -8.10
CA HIS A 327 -30.50 25.60 -8.21
C HIS A 327 -30.68 26.42 -9.51
N GLY A 328 -31.80 26.23 -10.22
CA GLY A 328 -32.10 26.95 -11.46
C GLY A 328 -31.31 26.50 -12.69
N LEU A 329 -30.54 25.40 -12.59
CA LEU A 329 -29.87 24.77 -13.73
C LEU A 329 -30.89 24.04 -14.62
N THR A 330 -30.51 23.81 -15.88
CA THR A 330 -31.36 23.05 -16.81
C THR A 330 -31.42 21.59 -16.37
N SER A 331 -32.63 21.05 -16.26
CA SER A 331 -32.88 19.63 -16.03
C SER A 331 -32.23 18.79 -17.13
N LEU A 332 -31.53 17.74 -16.72
CA LEU A 332 -30.81 16.82 -17.59
C LEU A 332 -31.25 15.40 -17.23
N ALA A 333 -32.07 14.79 -18.08
CA ALA A 333 -32.40 13.38 -17.96
C ALA A 333 -31.27 12.53 -18.54
N ASP A 334 -31.17 11.29 -18.08
CA ASP A 334 -30.26 10.29 -18.63
C ASP A 334 -30.43 10.13 -20.15
N ASP A 335 -29.34 9.83 -20.88
CA ASP A 335 -29.39 9.54 -22.32
C ASP A 335 -29.51 8.04 -22.65
N GLY A 336 -29.40 7.15 -21.66
CA GLY A 336 -29.55 5.71 -21.83
C GLY A 336 -28.38 5.06 -22.57
N LEU A 337 -27.18 5.64 -22.49
CA LEU A 337 -25.94 5.04 -23.01
C LEU A 337 -25.46 3.91 -22.09
N ALA A 338 -25.81 2.67 -22.43
CA ALA A 338 -25.29 1.47 -21.75
C ALA A 338 -23.99 0.95 -22.40
N MET A 339 -23.15 0.28 -21.60
CA MET A 339 -21.98 -0.46 -22.08
C MET A 339 -22.42 -1.67 -22.94
N ASP A 340 -21.96 -1.74 -24.19
CA ASP A 340 -22.11 -2.91 -25.05
C ASP A 340 -20.73 -3.50 -25.37
N ILE A 341 -20.34 -4.53 -24.61
CA ILE A 341 -19.06 -5.23 -24.79
C ILE A 341 -19.03 -6.14 -26.02
N GLU A 342 -20.13 -6.31 -26.76
CA GLU A 342 -20.14 -7.03 -28.04
C GLU A 342 -19.95 -6.11 -29.26
N ASP A 343 -20.22 -4.79 -29.14
CA ASP A 343 -19.99 -3.83 -30.23
C ASP A 343 -18.52 -3.34 -30.29
N ALA A 344 -17.97 -3.32 -31.50
CA ALA A 344 -16.59 -2.89 -31.78
C ALA A 344 -16.30 -1.39 -31.53
N ALA A 345 -17.30 -0.61 -31.11
CA ALA A 345 -17.16 0.74 -30.57
C ALA A 345 -16.70 0.78 -29.11
N PHE A 346 -16.93 -0.28 -28.31
CA PHE A 346 -16.37 -0.40 -26.97
C PHE A 346 -14.85 -0.58 -27.03
N ASP A 347 -14.10 0.18 -26.24
CA ASP A 347 -12.64 0.06 -26.09
C ASP A 347 -12.28 0.12 -24.60
N SER A 348 -11.74 -0.99 -24.09
CA SER A 348 -11.40 -1.13 -22.67
C SER A 348 -10.37 -0.11 -22.19
N GLU A 349 -9.55 0.48 -23.06
CA GLU A 349 -8.60 1.53 -22.70
C GLU A 349 -9.20 2.95 -22.75
N ASP A 350 -10.48 3.11 -23.12
CA ASP A 350 -11.19 4.39 -23.29
C ASP A 350 -12.49 4.45 -22.46
N ALA A 351 -12.46 5.18 -21.34
CA ALA A 351 -13.57 5.26 -20.38
C ALA A 351 -14.83 5.95 -20.92
N ASP A 352 -14.71 6.79 -21.97
CA ASP A 352 -15.87 7.39 -22.65
C ASP A 352 -16.74 6.31 -23.33
N SER A 353 -16.20 5.12 -23.59
CA SER A 353 -16.92 4.00 -24.20
C SER A 353 -17.65 3.09 -23.18
N TRP A 354 -17.48 3.33 -21.86
CA TRP A 354 -17.96 2.43 -20.81
C TRP A 354 -19.42 2.64 -20.39
N GLY A 355 -20.17 3.57 -21.00
CA GLY A 355 -21.57 3.80 -20.63
C GLY A 355 -21.78 4.55 -19.31
N TYR A 356 -20.79 5.33 -18.87
CA TYR A 356 -21.02 6.31 -17.79
C TYR A 356 -21.99 7.40 -18.28
N THR A 357 -23.03 7.74 -17.50
CA THR A 357 -23.87 8.91 -17.81
C THR A 357 -23.09 10.24 -17.79
N GLN A 358 -23.71 11.28 -18.31
CA GLN A 358 -23.18 12.64 -18.48
C GLN A 358 -22.63 13.20 -17.15
N ASP A 359 -21.46 13.85 -17.22
CA ASP A 359 -20.77 14.42 -16.06
C ASP A 359 -21.66 15.31 -15.18
N GLU A 360 -22.48 16.17 -15.80
CA GLU A 360 -23.31 17.13 -15.07
C GLU A 360 -24.52 16.50 -14.34
N ARG A 361 -24.68 15.17 -14.38
CA ARG A 361 -25.60 14.40 -13.53
C ARG A 361 -25.00 13.15 -12.89
N ARG A 362 -23.72 12.82 -13.17
CA ARG A 362 -23.04 11.65 -12.61
C ARG A 362 -22.75 11.88 -11.12
N VAL A 363 -23.52 11.20 -10.26
CA VAL A 363 -23.25 11.17 -8.82
C VAL A 363 -22.07 10.25 -8.57
N TRP A 364 -21.04 10.75 -7.90
CA TRP A 364 -19.88 9.95 -7.52
C TRP A 364 -20.04 9.43 -6.10
N SER A 365 -19.98 10.31 -5.10
CA SER A 365 -20.09 9.96 -3.67
C SER A 365 -21.43 10.27 -3.03
N VAL A 366 -21.77 9.56 -1.95
CA VAL A 366 -22.97 9.68 -1.13
C VAL A 366 -22.65 9.46 0.35
N ALA A 367 -23.01 10.39 1.23
CA ALA A 367 -22.84 10.23 2.68
C ALA A 367 -24.07 10.69 3.48
N TYR A 368 -24.58 9.82 4.35
CA TYR A 368 -25.69 10.13 5.23
C TYR A 368 -25.20 10.87 6.51
N HIS A 369 -25.71 12.08 6.75
CA HIS A 369 -25.39 12.85 7.95
C HIS A 369 -26.55 13.76 8.38
N GLY A 370 -26.90 13.75 9.67
CA GLY A 370 -27.83 14.73 10.26
C GLY A 370 -29.21 14.79 9.58
N GLY A 371 -29.75 13.64 9.17
CA GLY A 371 -31.05 13.57 8.50
C GLY A 371 -31.05 14.04 7.04
N ARG A 372 -29.88 14.24 6.42
CA ARG A 372 -29.72 14.49 4.98
C ARG A 372 -28.75 13.48 4.37
N LEU A 373 -28.95 13.18 3.10
CA LEU A 373 -27.97 12.52 2.26
C LEU A 373 -27.22 13.61 1.49
N TYR A 374 -25.92 13.75 1.76
CA TYR A 374 -25.01 14.58 0.99
C TYR A 374 -24.42 13.78 -0.16
N TYR A 375 -24.07 14.42 -1.27
CA TYR A 375 -23.53 13.74 -2.44
C TYR A 375 -22.72 14.69 -3.34
N SER A 376 -21.79 14.14 -4.11
CA SER A 376 -21.00 14.88 -5.12
C SER A 376 -21.52 14.63 -6.54
N VAL A 377 -21.33 15.61 -7.44
CA VAL A 377 -21.71 15.50 -8.86
C VAL A 377 -20.58 15.98 -9.75
N GLY A 378 -20.23 15.13 -10.73
CA GLY A 378 -19.27 15.40 -11.80
C GLY A 378 -17.81 15.63 -11.37
N GLU A 379 -16.92 15.76 -12.36
CA GLU A 379 -15.49 16.05 -12.16
C GLU A 379 -15.25 17.42 -11.51
N LYS A 380 -16.21 18.35 -11.59
CA LYS A 380 -16.14 19.64 -10.87
C LYS A 380 -16.44 19.54 -9.37
N ALA A 381 -16.84 18.37 -8.90
CA ALA A 381 -17.24 18.13 -7.52
C ALA A 381 -18.22 19.23 -7.02
N GLU A 382 -19.31 19.42 -7.75
CA GLU A 382 -20.44 20.17 -7.20
C GLU A 382 -21.01 19.35 -6.03
N PHE A 383 -21.17 19.98 -4.87
CA PHE A 383 -21.58 19.30 -3.65
C PHE A 383 -23.03 19.65 -3.32
N TRP A 384 -23.83 18.64 -3.03
CA TRP A 384 -25.28 18.75 -2.91
C TRP A 384 -25.79 17.94 -1.71
N SER A 385 -27.04 18.16 -1.32
CA SER A 385 -27.72 17.28 -0.38
C SER A 385 -29.23 17.23 -0.59
N VAL A 386 -29.87 16.12 -0.20
CA VAL A 386 -31.33 15.96 -0.16
C VAL A 386 -31.74 15.45 1.23
N GLY A 387 -32.88 15.92 1.76
CA GLY A 387 -33.37 15.49 3.07
C GLY A 387 -33.86 14.05 3.07
N VAL A 388 -33.69 13.35 4.21
CA VAL A 388 -34.21 12.01 4.42
C VAL A 388 -35.36 12.08 5.43
N ALA A 389 -36.57 11.79 4.96
CA ALA A 389 -37.81 11.90 5.71
C ALA A 389 -37.91 10.87 6.86
N ARG A 390 -38.99 10.96 7.65
CA ARG A 390 -39.20 10.08 8.83
C ARG A 390 -39.51 8.63 8.48
N ASP A 391 -39.97 8.37 7.25
CA ASP A 391 -40.18 7.05 6.67
C ASP A 391 -38.99 6.59 5.81
N GLY A 392 -37.89 7.34 5.83
CA GLY A 392 -36.67 7.08 5.06
C GLY A 392 -36.70 7.62 3.62
N SER A 393 -37.83 8.15 3.13
CA SER A 393 -37.94 8.63 1.75
C SER A 393 -37.16 9.93 1.48
N PHE A 394 -36.80 10.18 0.23
CA PHE A 394 -36.22 11.46 -0.20
C PHE A 394 -37.25 12.59 -0.03
N ALA A 395 -36.92 13.60 0.76
CA ALA A 395 -37.86 14.65 1.19
C ALA A 395 -38.21 15.69 0.10
N GLY A 396 -37.65 15.56 -1.11
CA GLY A 396 -37.95 16.43 -2.25
C GLY A 396 -37.37 17.83 -2.16
N ASP A 397 -36.37 18.04 -1.30
CA ASP A 397 -35.69 19.31 -1.02
C ASP A 397 -34.18 19.29 -1.37
N PRO A 398 -33.80 18.91 -2.60
CA PRO A 398 -32.40 18.94 -3.00
C PRO A 398 -31.84 20.37 -2.97
N ARG A 399 -30.63 20.50 -2.46
CA ARG A 399 -29.95 21.76 -2.17
C ARG A 399 -28.50 21.68 -2.64
N TRP A 400 -28.05 22.70 -3.37
CA TRP A 400 -26.62 22.93 -3.61
C TRP A 400 -25.96 23.40 -2.30
N GLU A 401 -24.85 22.78 -1.92
CA GLU A 401 -24.13 23.07 -0.68
C GLU A 401 -22.92 23.97 -0.93
N LEU A 402 -22.06 23.57 -1.88
CA LEU A 402 -20.86 24.29 -2.33
C LEU A 402 -20.39 23.73 -3.69
N ALA A 403 -19.40 24.37 -4.31
CA ALA A 403 -18.60 23.79 -5.38
C ALA A 403 -17.13 23.81 -4.94
N VAL A 404 -16.43 22.68 -5.04
CA VAL A 404 -15.11 22.50 -4.43
C VAL A 404 -14.06 23.44 -5.05
N LYS A 405 -13.31 24.15 -4.20
CA LYS A 405 -12.19 25.00 -4.63
C LYS A 405 -10.87 24.21 -4.58
N ALA A 406 -10.63 23.42 -5.62
CA ALA A 406 -9.39 22.68 -5.86
C ALA A 406 -8.50 23.41 -6.89
N ASP A 407 -7.23 22.98 -7.02
CA ASP A 407 -6.38 23.42 -8.15
C ASP A 407 -6.76 22.73 -9.48
N ASN A 408 -7.45 21.58 -9.42
CA ASN A 408 -7.94 20.82 -10.58
C ASN A 408 -9.40 20.38 -10.37
N ASP A 409 -10.20 20.44 -11.43
CA ASP A 409 -11.53 19.81 -11.49
C ASP A 409 -11.33 18.28 -11.51
N HIS A 410 -11.44 17.63 -10.35
CA HIS A 410 -11.43 16.17 -10.18
C HIS A 410 -12.60 15.69 -9.31
N ALA A 411 -13.17 14.54 -9.67
CA ALA A 411 -14.31 13.95 -8.99
C ALA A 411 -14.01 13.67 -7.50
N VAL A 412 -14.92 14.10 -6.63
CA VAL A 412 -14.91 13.70 -5.21
C VAL A 412 -15.60 12.35 -5.10
N THR A 413 -14.85 11.31 -4.77
CA THR A 413 -15.30 9.91 -4.73
C THR A 413 -15.69 9.42 -3.35
N ASP A 414 -15.49 10.22 -2.29
CA ASP A 414 -15.85 9.88 -0.91
C ASP A 414 -16.03 11.13 0.00
N ILE A 415 -16.82 10.99 1.06
CA ILE A 415 -17.30 12.03 1.99
C ILE A 415 -17.40 11.49 3.44
N ALA A 416 -16.55 11.96 4.35
CA ALA A 416 -16.69 11.70 5.79
C ALA A 416 -17.09 12.95 6.59
N PHE A 417 -17.72 12.77 7.76
CA PHE A 417 -18.10 13.85 8.67
C PHE A 417 -17.67 13.56 10.12
N ASP A 418 -17.01 14.52 10.77
CA ASP A 418 -16.60 14.35 12.17
C ASP A 418 -17.70 14.71 13.20
N ILE A 419 -17.48 14.33 14.46
CA ILE A 419 -18.42 14.60 15.57
C ILE A 419 -18.61 16.09 15.89
N SER A 420 -17.87 17.00 15.23
CA SER A 420 -18.03 18.45 15.32
C SER A 420 -18.81 19.02 14.13
N GLY A 421 -19.20 18.19 13.15
CA GLY A 421 -19.85 18.61 11.91
C GLY A 421 -18.90 19.23 10.89
N PHE A 422 -17.58 18.96 10.97
CA PHE A 422 -16.68 19.23 9.85
C PHE A 422 -16.82 18.14 8.79
N MET A 423 -16.65 18.53 7.54
CA MET A 423 -16.85 17.69 6.36
C MET A 423 -15.51 17.48 5.66
N TYR A 424 -15.21 16.23 5.31
CA TYR A 424 -13.96 15.80 4.70
C TYR A 424 -14.27 15.22 3.33
N LEU A 425 -13.54 15.62 2.28
CA LEU A 425 -13.77 15.19 0.90
C LEU A 425 -12.46 14.67 0.28
N ALA A 426 -12.49 13.51 -0.37
CA ALA A 426 -11.37 12.98 -1.14
C ALA A 426 -11.63 13.04 -2.65
N GLN A 427 -10.67 13.55 -3.42
CA GLN A 427 -10.69 13.46 -4.88
C GLN A 427 -9.93 12.24 -5.37
N ARG A 428 -10.48 11.52 -6.36
CA ARG A 428 -9.73 10.60 -7.23
C ARG A 428 -9.37 11.32 -8.52
N GLY A 429 -8.17 11.10 -9.03
CA GLY A 429 -7.80 11.60 -10.36
C GLY A 429 -8.59 10.90 -11.48
N PRO A 430 -8.64 11.46 -12.70
CA PRO A 430 -9.40 10.88 -13.81
C PRO A 430 -9.05 9.40 -14.08
N VAL A 431 -10.07 8.63 -14.45
CA VAL A 431 -9.96 7.19 -14.70
C VAL A 431 -9.05 6.93 -15.92
N GLU A 432 -8.09 6.02 -15.76
CA GLU A 432 -7.38 5.38 -16.87
C GLU A 432 -7.71 3.87 -16.87
N ASN A 433 -7.30 3.14 -17.90
CA ASN A 433 -7.32 1.67 -17.86
C ASN A 433 -6.27 1.06 -18.79
N ARG A 434 -4.98 1.29 -18.50
CA ARG A 434 -3.89 0.78 -19.33
C ARG A 434 -4.01 -0.74 -19.47
N TYR A 435 -3.91 -1.26 -20.69
CA TYR A 435 -4.10 -2.70 -20.91
C TYR A 435 -3.03 -3.59 -20.26
N ASP A 436 -1.88 -3.05 -19.87
CA ASP A 436 -0.89 -3.75 -19.04
C ASP A 436 -1.23 -3.77 -17.53
N TYR A 437 -2.41 -3.27 -17.14
CA TYR A 437 -2.85 -3.09 -15.75
C TYR A 437 -1.96 -2.14 -14.93
N SER A 438 -1.12 -1.32 -15.56
CA SER A 438 -0.26 -0.37 -14.82
C SER A 438 -1.04 0.79 -14.20
N ARG A 439 -2.15 1.24 -14.80
CA ARG A 439 -2.89 2.42 -14.31
C ARG A 439 -4.40 2.28 -14.43
N PHE A 440 -5.09 2.65 -13.35
CA PHE A 440 -6.55 2.80 -13.29
C PHE A 440 -7.01 4.24 -12.97
N ALA A 441 -6.10 5.10 -12.53
CA ALA A 441 -6.34 6.53 -12.34
C ALA A 441 -5.05 7.34 -12.54
N VAL A 442 -5.18 8.63 -12.86
CA VAL A 442 -4.06 9.58 -12.88
C VAL A 442 -3.71 10.00 -11.45
N THR A 443 -2.55 9.57 -10.93
CA THR A 443 -2.12 9.94 -9.57
C THR A 443 -1.39 11.28 -9.51
N GLY A 444 -1.11 11.78 -8.30
CA GLY A 444 -0.34 13.01 -8.08
C GLY A 444 -1.11 14.33 -8.26
N ALA A 445 -2.42 14.28 -8.53
CA ALA A 445 -3.28 15.47 -8.65
C ALA A 445 -4.48 15.50 -7.68
N GLY A 446 -4.83 14.38 -7.04
CA GLY A 446 -5.98 14.25 -6.13
C GLY A 446 -5.72 14.87 -4.75
N GLU A 447 -6.59 15.78 -4.32
CA GLU A 447 -6.51 16.47 -3.03
C GLU A 447 -7.46 15.87 -1.98
N VAL A 448 -7.19 16.17 -0.70
CA VAL A 448 -8.09 15.87 0.42
C VAL A 448 -8.36 17.14 1.21
N PHE A 449 -9.63 17.49 1.34
CA PHE A 449 -10.11 18.75 1.90
C PHE A 449 -10.81 18.58 3.24
N ARG A 450 -10.83 19.66 4.04
CA ARG A 450 -11.75 19.87 5.16
C ARG A 450 -12.50 21.18 5.02
N TYR A 451 -13.82 21.09 5.06
CA TYR A 451 -14.77 22.19 5.15
C TYR A 451 -15.40 22.23 6.55
N TRP A 452 -15.85 23.41 6.95
CA TRP A 452 -16.68 23.63 8.13
C TRP A 452 -17.72 24.71 7.83
N ARG A 453 -18.80 24.75 8.62
CA ARG A 453 -19.86 25.75 8.41
C ARG A 453 -19.40 27.15 8.80
N GLU A 454 -19.83 28.14 8.02
CA GLU A 454 -19.59 29.54 8.34
C GLU A 454 -20.32 29.91 9.65
N ASN A 455 -19.65 30.67 10.52
CA ASN A 455 -20.33 31.23 11.69
C ASN A 455 -19.73 32.58 12.15
N PRO A 456 -20.53 33.67 12.18
CA PRO A 456 -21.89 33.72 11.65
C PRO A 456 -21.90 33.43 10.14
N ASP A 457 -22.96 32.77 9.70
CA ASP A 457 -23.36 32.61 8.29
C ASP A 457 -23.32 33.99 7.60
N ASP A 458 -22.49 34.18 6.57
CA ASP A 458 -22.37 35.48 5.89
C ASP A 458 -23.44 35.60 4.79
N PRO A 459 -24.41 36.54 4.89
CA PRO A 459 -25.42 36.70 3.84
C PRO A 459 -24.87 37.25 2.50
N ALA A 460 -23.55 37.38 2.35
CA ALA A 460 -22.87 37.66 1.08
C ALA A 460 -22.33 36.40 0.37
N THR A 461 -22.18 35.27 1.06
CA THR A 461 -21.88 33.94 0.48
C THR A 461 -23.19 33.19 0.19
N GLU A 462 -23.18 32.28 -0.79
CA GLU A 462 -24.33 31.42 -1.11
C GLU A 462 -24.25 30.06 -0.38
N SER A 463 -23.02 29.62 -0.08
CA SER A 463 -22.71 28.40 0.65
C SER A 463 -22.70 28.66 2.16
N ILE A 464 -23.34 27.77 2.93
CA ILE A 464 -23.25 27.76 4.41
C ILE A 464 -21.92 27.16 4.92
N TRP A 465 -21.07 26.71 4.01
CA TRP A 465 -19.72 26.18 4.24
C TRP A 465 -18.68 27.19 3.75
N VAL A 466 -17.53 27.27 4.42
CA VAL A 466 -16.46 28.20 4.01
C VAL A 466 -16.05 28.01 2.55
N GLU A 467 -15.93 29.10 1.79
CA GLU A 467 -15.55 29.02 0.36
C GLU A 467 -14.17 28.38 0.16
N MET A 468 -13.20 28.69 1.04
CA MET A 468 -11.85 28.14 0.98
C MET A 468 -11.65 27.05 2.05
N PRO A 469 -11.47 25.77 1.67
CA PRO A 469 -11.20 24.69 2.62
C PRO A 469 -9.80 24.77 3.23
N GLN A 470 -9.54 23.90 4.20
CA GLN A 470 -8.18 23.48 4.55
C GLN A 470 -7.82 22.21 3.79
N ASP A 471 -6.56 22.05 3.41
CA ASP A 471 -6.05 20.90 2.67
C ASP A 471 -5.11 20.03 3.51
N TYR A 472 -5.02 18.75 3.16
CA TYR A 472 -4.07 17.82 3.76
C TYR A 472 -2.91 17.49 2.81
N ALA A 473 -1.75 17.16 3.38
CA ALA A 473 -0.65 16.55 2.64
C ALA A 473 -0.90 15.04 2.49
N VAL A 474 -0.96 14.57 1.25
CA VAL A 474 -1.18 13.17 0.88
C VAL A 474 0.03 12.64 0.11
N GLY A 475 0.75 11.70 0.71
CA GLY A 475 1.99 11.12 0.19
C GLY A 475 3.21 12.05 0.28
N PHE A 476 4.40 11.45 0.26
CA PHE A 476 5.69 12.13 0.19
C PHE A 476 6.13 12.71 -1.17
N PRO A 477 5.55 12.35 -2.34
CA PRO A 477 5.85 13.01 -3.60
C PRO A 477 5.62 14.53 -3.61
N GLN A 478 6.08 15.20 -4.65
CA GLN A 478 5.96 16.66 -4.77
C GLN A 478 4.49 17.12 -4.63
N ASP A 479 4.30 18.29 -4.02
CA ASP A 479 3.00 18.96 -3.81
C ASP A 479 1.99 18.22 -2.90
N ASN A 480 2.28 16.95 -2.55
CA ASN A 480 1.54 16.10 -1.61
C ASN A 480 0.05 15.91 -2.00
N ARG A 481 -0.18 15.49 -3.25
CA ARG A 481 -1.51 15.29 -3.88
C ARG A 481 -1.74 13.85 -4.38
N GLN A 482 -1.39 12.86 -3.58
CA GLN A 482 -1.48 11.44 -3.96
C GLN A 482 -2.81 10.76 -3.59
N SER A 483 -3.92 11.48 -3.44
CA SER A 483 -5.20 10.83 -3.07
C SER A 483 -5.66 9.83 -4.13
N ALA A 484 -6.03 8.63 -3.68
CA ALA A 484 -6.64 7.60 -4.53
C ALA A 484 -8.18 7.60 -4.45
N GLY A 485 -8.78 8.41 -3.57
CA GLY A 485 -10.21 8.73 -3.61
C GLY A 485 -11.06 8.37 -2.38
N GLY A 486 -10.55 7.60 -1.42
CA GLY A 486 -11.26 7.27 -0.17
C GLY A 486 -10.66 7.95 1.06
N LEU A 487 -11.48 8.19 2.08
CA LEU A 487 -11.14 8.71 3.41
C LEU A 487 -12.19 8.35 4.48
N ASP A 488 -11.72 8.14 5.72
CA ASP A 488 -12.64 8.07 6.86
C ASP A 488 -11.93 8.47 8.17
N LEU A 489 -12.66 8.54 9.28
CA LEU A 489 -12.26 9.12 10.54
C LEU A 489 -12.07 8.05 11.62
N GLN A 490 -10.81 7.77 11.93
CA GLN A 490 -10.42 6.83 12.97
C GLN A 490 -10.39 7.51 14.35
N TYR A 491 -10.45 6.70 15.41
CA TYR A 491 -10.15 7.15 16.78
C TYR A 491 -8.75 7.79 16.87
N GLY A 492 -8.50 8.55 17.93
CA GLY A 492 -7.18 9.10 18.24
C GLY A 492 -6.14 8.02 18.55
N TYR A 493 -4.86 8.40 18.51
CA TYR A 493 -3.74 7.53 18.85
C TYR A 493 -2.85 8.16 19.92
N ASP A 494 -2.38 7.35 20.87
CA ASP A 494 -1.48 7.80 21.93
C ASP A 494 -0.03 8.05 21.43
N ALA A 495 0.85 8.48 22.33
CA ALA A 495 2.24 8.78 22.00
C ALA A 495 3.09 7.53 21.63
N ASP A 496 2.61 6.33 21.96
CA ASP A 496 3.21 5.04 21.64
C ASP A 496 2.50 4.37 20.44
N GLY A 497 1.55 5.07 19.80
CA GLY A 497 0.80 4.62 18.63
C GLY A 497 -0.30 3.60 18.93
N ASN A 498 -0.79 3.49 20.17
CA ASN A 498 -1.96 2.66 20.49
C ASN A 498 -3.26 3.45 20.25
N LEU A 499 -4.29 2.76 19.79
CA LEU A 499 -5.63 3.32 19.56
C LEU A 499 -6.30 3.77 20.86
N ASP A 500 -6.67 5.05 20.97
CA ASP A 500 -7.46 5.60 22.07
C ASP A 500 -8.94 5.72 21.65
N ALA A 501 -9.69 4.64 21.86
CA ALA A 501 -11.12 4.59 21.58
C ALA A 501 -11.98 5.52 22.48
N SER A 502 -11.41 6.42 23.27
CA SER A 502 -12.12 7.54 23.91
C SER A 502 -12.04 8.86 23.12
N ALA A 503 -11.07 8.99 22.22
CA ALA A 503 -10.89 10.11 21.32
C ALA A 503 -11.56 9.80 19.96
N CYS A 504 -12.83 10.14 19.79
CA CYS A 504 -13.54 9.93 18.52
C CYS A 504 -13.09 10.92 17.43
N THR A 505 -12.93 10.41 16.20
CA THR A 505 -12.63 11.18 14.98
C THR A 505 -11.46 12.17 15.10
N GLU A 506 -10.44 11.85 15.91
CA GLU A 506 -9.21 12.66 16.01
C GLU A 506 -8.16 12.31 14.93
N THR A 507 -8.41 11.28 14.12
CA THR A 507 -7.49 10.82 13.06
C THR A 507 -8.21 10.72 11.72
N LEU A 508 -7.64 11.32 10.67
CA LEU A 508 -8.06 11.16 9.28
C LEU A 508 -7.26 10.05 8.60
N VAL A 509 -7.97 9.04 8.13
CA VAL A 509 -7.53 7.97 7.25
C VAL A 509 -7.83 8.38 5.79
N LYS A 510 -7.02 7.96 4.82
CA LYS A 510 -7.24 8.20 3.38
C LYS A 510 -6.41 7.27 2.52
N SER A 511 -6.96 6.84 1.39
CA SER A 511 -6.28 6.01 0.40
C SER A 511 -5.41 6.84 -0.54
N ALA A 512 -4.28 6.26 -0.97
CA ALA A 512 -3.26 6.96 -1.75
C ALA A 512 -2.18 6.04 -2.33
N ASP A 513 -1.64 6.43 -3.48
CA ASP A 513 -0.52 5.79 -4.17
C ASP A 513 0.84 6.42 -3.82
N LYS A 514 1.93 5.68 -4.08
CA LYS A 514 3.34 6.17 -4.00
C LYS A 514 3.64 6.91 -2.68
N LEU A 515 3.04 6.47 -1.59
CA LEU A 515 2.87 7.23 -0.35
C LEU A 515 4.17 7.65 0.32
N ARG A 516 5.26 6.89 0.11
CA ARG A 516 6.58 7.14 0.69
C ARG A 516 7.66 7.39 -0.36
N ASP A 517 7.30 7.56 -1.63
CA ASP A 517 8.27 7.92 -2.67
C ASP A 517 8.64 9.41 -2.59
N ASN A 518 9.92 9.68 -2.39
CA ASN A 518 10.52 10.99 -2.63
C ASN A 518 12.06 10.84 -2.71
N PRO A 519 12.65 10.93 -3.92
CA PRO A 519 14.10 10.78 -4.09
C PRO A 519 14.97 11.80 -3.31
N ALA A 520 14.42 12.96 -2.92
CA ALA A 520 15.11 13.95 -2.11
C ALA A 520 15.01 13.70 -0.59
N LEU A 521 14.12 12.80 -0.15
CA LEU A 521 13.94 12.40 1.25
C LEU A 521 14.22 10.92 1.52
N ALA A 522 14.59 10.14 0.50
CA ALA A 522 14.83 8.70 0.58
C ALA A 522 15.72 8.26 1.76
N GLU A 523 16.83 8.96 2.04
CA GLU A 523 17.71 8.65 3.19
C GLU A 523 17.00 8.82 4.55
N GLN A 524 16.08 9.79 4.66
CA GLN A 524 15.29 10.02 5.88
C GLN A 524 14.15 9.00 6.01
N LEU A 525 13.54 8.60 4.88
CA LEU A 525 12.40 7.68 4.83
C LEU A 525 12.80 6.21 4.96
N ALA A 526 14.01 5.83 4.53
CA ALA A 526 14.53 4.47 4.65
C ALA A 526 14.54 3.93 6.10
N GLY A 527 14.75 4.81 7.09
CA GLY A 527 14.67 4.45 8.51
C GLY A 527 13.27 4.03 8.98
N GLY A 528 12.23 4.31 8.18
CA GLY A 528 10.83 3.94 8.44
C GLY A 528 10.27 2.86 7.52
N GLY A 529 11.08 2.21 6.68
CA GLY A 529 10.65 1.13 5.76
C GLY A 529 10.73 1.47 4.26
N PRO A 530 10.10 0.64 3.39
CA PRO A 530 10.07 0.80 1.92
C PRO A 530 9.51 2.13 1.39
N LEU A 531 9.97 2.56 0.21
CA LEU A 531 9.57 3.82 -0.42
C LEU A 531 8.35 3.66 -1.35
N ALA A 532 8.33 2.60 -2.16
CA ALA A 532 7.08 2.12 -2.75
C ALA A 532 6.15 1.71 -1.61
N VAL A 533 5.00 2.36 -1.50
CA VAL A 533 3.90 2.04 -0.60
C VAL A 533 2.62 2.51 -1.28
N HIS A 534 1.67 1.60 -1.49
CA HIS A 534 0.38 1.86 -2.11
C HIS A 534 -0.70 1.38 -1.14
N GLY A 535 -1.46 2.31 -0.56
CA GLY A 535 -2.42 1.97 0.48
C GLY A 535 -2.98 3.18 1.18
N VAL A 536 -2.72 3.31 2.48
CA VAL A 536 -3.44 4.23 3.37
C VAL A 536 -2.50 5.12 4.18
N GLN A 537 -2.78 6.43 4.23
CA GLN A 537 -2.10 7.39 5.09
C GLN A 537 -2.98 7.80 6.28
N ILE A 538 -2.61 7.31 7.47
CA ILE A 538 -3.25 7.65 8.75
C ILE A 538 -2.62 8.96 9.29
N THR A 539 -3.41 9.98 9.61
CA THR A 539 -2.91 11.33 10.00
C THR A 539 -3.85 12.01 10.99
N PRO A 540 -3.38 12.53 12.15
CA PRO A 540 -4.23 13.28 13.07
C PRO A 540 -4.97 14.46 12.39
N THR A 541 -6.28 14.64 12.62
CA THR A 541 -7.11 15.64 11.92
C THR A 541 -6.64 17.08 12.12
N ALA A 542 -5.88 17.36 13.17
CA ALA A 542 -5.26 18.67 13.40
C ALA A 542 -4.11 19.03 12.42
N LEU A 543 -3.59 18.08 11.65
CA LEU A 543 -2.39 18.22 10.82
C LEU A 543 -2.67 18.54 9.33
N VAL A 544 -3.39 19.64 9.10
CA VAL A 544 -3.56 20.28 7.78
C VAL A 544 -2.28 20.96 7.28
N LYS A 545 -2.18 21.27 5.98
CA LYS A 545 -1.04 22.06 5.45
C LYS A 545 -1.03 23.47 6.06
N PRO A 546 0.15 24.11 6.21
CA PRO A 546 1.50 23.59 5.98
C PRO A 546 2.09 22.80 7.16
N ALA A 547 1.33 22.56 8.24
CA ALA A 547 1.86 22.02 9.50
C ALA A 547 2.37 20.56 9.40
N ASN A 548 2.05 19.87 8.31
CA ASN A 548 2.45 18.49 8.03
C ASN A 548 2.79 18.27 6.54
N ALA A 549 3.42 19.26 5.91
CA ALA A 549 3.93 19.15 4.54
C ALA A 549 5.47 19.25 4.56
N PRO A 550 6.23 18.18 4.22
CA PRO A 550 5.78 16.83 3.86
C PRO A 550 5.29 15.99 5.07
N PRO A 551 4.55 14.89 4.86
CA PRO A 551 3.72 14.24 5.89
C PRO A 551 4.46 13.33 6.90
N PHE A 552 5.55 13.81 7.51
CA PHE A 552 6.24 13.11 8.61
C PHE A 552 5.38 12.96 9.89
N GLY A 553 4.29 13.70 10.03
CA GLY A 553 3.28 13.54 11.08
C GLY A 553 2.23 12.47 10.80
N ALA A 554 2.45 11.62 9.79
CA ALA A 554 1.57 10.49 9.44
C ALA A 554 2.21 9.12 9.74
N TRP A 555 1.37 8.09 9.63
CA TRP A 555 1.74 6.68 9.49
C TRP A 555 1.20 6.16 8.15
N PHE A 556 1.82 5.12 7.59
CA PHE A 556 1.36 4.48 6.36
C PHE A 556 1.09 2.99 6.57
N VAL A 557 0.00 2.49 6.01
CA VAL A 557 -0.28 1.05 5.86
C VAL A 557 -0.26 0.75 4.37
N ASP A 558 0.47 -0.29 3.98
CA ASP A 558 0.46 -0.76 2.60
C ASP A 558 -0.72 -1.72 2.36
N PHE A 559 -1.33 -1.67 1.17
CA PHE A 559 -2.52 -2.44 0.86
C PHE A 559 -2.25 -3.93 0.71
N ASP A 560 -1.16 -4.35 0.07
CA ASP A 560 -0.94 -5.77 -0.26
C ASP A 560 0.35 -6.37 0.30
N GLY A 561 1.26 -5.54 0.80
CA GLY A 561 2.51 -5.96 1.42
C GLY A 561 3.60 -6.34 0.42
N TYR A 562 3.43 -6.04 -0.86
CA TYR A 562 4.46 -6.10 -1.88
C TYR A 562 5.12 -4.72 -2.04
N PHE A 563 6.44 -4.71 -2.24
CA PHE A 563 7.26 -3.49 -2.20
C PHE A 563 8.32 -3.44 -3.31
N GLU A 564 8.22 -4.32 -4.31
CA GLU A 564 9.26 -4.52 -5.34
C GLU A 564 9.11 -3.58 -6.57
N ASP A 565 8.04 -2.77 -6.58
CA ASP A 565 7.62 -1.89 -7.69
C ASP A 565 8.62 -0.77 -8.04
N SER A 566 9.67 -0.56 -7.23
CA SER A 566 10.64 0.52 -7.39
C SER A 566 12.03 0.11 -7.89
N GLU A 567 12.34 -1.18 -8.07
CA GLU A 567 13.69 -1.64 -8.50
C GLU A 567 13.74 -2.51 -9.76
N VAL A 568 12.59 -2.76 -10.41
CA VAL A 568 12.51 -3.37 -11.75
C VAL A 568 12.11 -2.29 -12.77
N GLU A 569 12.53 -2.39 -14.04
CA GLU A 569 11.97 -1.59 -15.15
C GLU A 569 10.54 -2.06 -15.53
N GLY A 570 9.68 -2.24 -14.54
CA GLY A 570 8.24 -2.40 -14.71
C GLY A 570 7.55 -1.03 -14.78
N PRO A 571 6.28 -0.96 -15.22
CA PRO A 571 5.53 0.28 -15.22
C PRO A 571 5.10 0.64 -13.78
N GLU A 572 5.34 1.89 -13.37
CA GLU A 572 4.89 2.42 -12.06
C GLU A 572 3.36 2.27 -11.92
N VAL A 573 2.92 1.55 -10.88
CA VAL A 573 1.49 1.29 -10.60
C VAL A 573 0.77 2.52 -10.06
N GLU A 574 -0.45 2.80 -10.54
CA GLU A 574 -1.21 4.02 -10.22
C GLU A 574 -2.74 3.80 -10.20
N GLY A 575 -3.44 4.23 -9.15
CA GLY A 575 -4.88 4.04 -8.97
C GLY A 575 -5.27 2.62 -8.53
N HIS A 576 -4.30 1.82 -8.05
CA HIS A 576 -4.52 0.43 -7.62
C HIS A 576 -5.16 0.33 -6.23
N VAL A 577 -5.10 1.39 -5.44
CA VAL A 577 -5.87 1.51 -4.20
C VAL A 577 -7.24 2.11 -4.51
N GLY A 578 -8.27 1.59 -3.85
CA GLY A 578 -9.63 2.09 -3.90
C GLY A 578 -9.96 2.96 -2.70
N ASP A 579 -10.96 2.51 -1.96
CA ASP A 579 -11.66 3.20 -0.88
C ASP A 579 -11.15 2.80 0.52
N VAL A 580 -11.50 3.53 1.59
CA VAL A 580 -11.12 3.20 2.98
C VAL A 580 -12.12 3.68 4.05
N GLU A 581 -12.74 2.73 4.75
CA GLU A 581 -13.77 2.93 5.78
C GLU A 581 -13.31 2.39 7.15
N VAL A 582 -13.81 2.96 8.26
CA VAL A 582 -13.42 2.55 9.63
C VAL A 582 -14.64 2.27 10.50
N TRP A 583 -14.67 1.09 11.13
CA TRP A 583 -15.73 0.79 12.10
C TRP A 583 -15.50 1.55 13.43
N HIS A 584 -15.97 2.79 13.53
CA HIS A 584 -15.77 3.68 14.68
C HIS A 584 -17.08 4.04 15.42
N PRO A 585 -17.76 3.12 16.13
CA PRO A 585 -18.99 3.42 16.87
C PRO A 585 -18.79 4.50 17.95
N CYS A 586 -19.09 5.74 17.56
CA CYS A 586 -18.84 7.00 18.30
C CYS A 586 -20.13 7.72 18.69
N GLU A 587 -21.22 7.44 17.98
CA GLU A 587 -22.55 7.96 18.29
C GLU A 587 -23.02 7.54 19.69
N GLY A 588 -23.88 8.36 20.30
CA GLY A 588 -24.30 8.17 21.70
C GLY A 588 -23.24 8.48 22.76
N ARG A 589 -21.99 8.79 22.38
CA ARG A 589 -20.98 9.36 23.29
C ARG A 589 -20.96 10.90 23.28
N ALA A 590 -21.46 11.52 22.21
CA ALA A 590 -21.77 12.94 22.17
C ALA A 590 -23.05 13.21 22.99
N GLY A 591 -22.89 13.81 24.18
CA GLY A 591 -23.96 13.97 25.15
C GLY A 591 -24.65 15.34 25.15
N TYR A 592 -25.41 15.68 24.10
CA TYR A 592 -26.56 16.60 24.16
C TYR A 592 -27.45 16.51 22.92
N ASP A 593 -28.72 16.88 23.06
CA ASP A 593 -29.77 16.74 22.04
C ASP A 593 -29.61 17.67 20.82
N GLU A 594 -30.18 17.23 19.69
CA GLU A 594 -30.28 17.99 18.45
C GLU A 594 -31.23 19.19 18.58
N GLN A 595 -30.68 20.38 18.86
CA GLN A 595 -31.45 21.62 18.94
C GLN A 595 -30.67 22.83 18.42
N MET A 596 -30.65 23.00 17.08
CA MET A 596 -30.32 24.28 16.45
C MET A 596 -31.19 25.40 17.06
N PRO A 597 -30.57 26.48 17.59
CA PRO A 597 -30.37 27.64 16.73
C PRO A 597 -29.07 28.45 16.98
N GLY A 598 -28.28 28.60 15.91
CA GLY A 598 -27.49 29.80 15.56
C GLY A 598 -26.47 30.37 16.57
N GLY A 599 -25.18 30.26 16.24
CA GLY A 599 -24.12 31.08 16.84
C GLY A 599 -22.95 30.34 17.51
N GLY A 600 -22.26 29.46 16.77
CA GLY A 600 -21.03 28.78 17.22
C GLY A 600 -19.86 28.97 16.26
N VAL A 601 -18.92 29.86 16.60
CA VAL A 601 -17.63 30.00 15.87
C VAL A 601 -16.85 28.69 16.03
N PRO A 602 -16.12 28.17 15.00
CA PRO A 602 -15.55 26.83 15.02
C PRO A 602 -14.78 26.46 16.31
N PRO A 603 -14.92 25.23 16.82
CA PRO A 603 -14.54 24.86 18.17
C PRO A 603 -13.03 24.98 18.42
N CYS A 604 -12.60 26.07 19.04
CA CYS A 604 -11.24 26.20 19.55
C CYS A 604 -10.99 25.17 20.65
N LEU A 605 -10.04 24.25 20.44
CA LEU A 605 -9.63 23.23 21.41
C LEU A 605 -8.96 23.85 22.65
N GLY A 606 -9.78 24.30 23.61
CA GLY A 606 -9.31 24.84 24.89
C GLY A 606 -10.44 25.32 25.78
N ARG A 607 -10.53 24.80 27.02
CA ARG A 607 -11.57 25.20 27.98
C ARG A 607 -11.47 26.69 28.36
N GLY A 608 -12.52 27.45 28.02
CA GLY A 608 -12.89 28.69 28.72
C GLY A 608 -13.27 29.86 27.81
N CYS A 609 -14.56 29.98 27.48
CA CYS A 609 -15.20 31.21 27.01
C CYS A 609 -16.51 31.43 27.78
N ALA A 610 -16.85 32.69 28.06
CA ALA A 610 -18.16 33.11 28.57
C ALA A 610 -18.78 34.09 27.57
N SER A 611 -20.09 34.01 27.34
CA SER A 611 -20.80 34.83 26.36
C SER A 611 -21.00 36.27 26.85
N ILE A 612 -20.78 37.24 25.95
CA ILE A 612 -21.05 38.67 26.20
C ILE A 612 -22.06 39.17 25.14
N PRO A 613 -23.21 39.74 25.53
CA PRO A 613 -24.21 40.25 24.59
C PRO A 613 -23.84 41.63 24.01
N ILE A 614 -24.30 41.91 22.78
CA ILE A 614 -24.09 43.19 22.07
C ILE A 614 -25.44 43.88 21.85
N CYS A 615 -25.64 45.07 22.45
CA CYS A 615 -26.86 45.86 22.25
C CYS A 615 -26.83 46.66 20.93
N ARG A 616 -28.00 46.98 20.35
CA ARG A 616 -28.11 47.84 19.16
C ARG A 616 -28.49 49.28 19.55
N ARG A 617 -28.22 50.22 18.65
CA ARG A 617 -28.35 51.67 18.91
C ARG A 617 -29.81 52.14 18.83
N GLY A 618 -30.60 51.83 19.86
CA GLY A 618 -31.99 52.27 19.99
C GLY A 618 -32.78 51.58 21.09
N ASP A 619 -32.28 50.44 21.59
CA ASP A 619 -32.96 49.63 22.59
C ASP A 619 -33.13 50.38 23.92
N ARG A 620 -34.32 50.28 24.51
CA ARG A 620 -34.68 50.87 25.82
C ARG A 620 -34.66 49.85 26.96
N ASP A 621 -33.90 48.76 26.79
CA ASP A 621 -33.73 47.76 27.83
C ASP A 621 -32.97 48.37 29.01
N ARG A 622 -33.45 48.09 30.22
CA ARG A 622 -32.89 48.62 31.47
C ARG A 622 -31.59 47.92 31.86
N ASP A 623 -31.39 46.70 31.38
CA ASP A 623 -30.26 45.86 31.76
C ASP A 623 -29.13 45.89 30.71
N CYS A 624 -29.33 46.56 29.56
CA CYS A 624 -28.25 46.96 28.66
C CYS A 624 -27.45 48.15 29.24
N ARG A 625 -26.12 48.00 29.33
CA ARG A 625 -25.18 49.10 29.59
C ARG A 625 -24.11 49.11 28.49
N PRO A 626 -23.68 50.28 27.99
CA PRO A 626 -22.64 50.35 26.95
C PRO A 626 -21.31 49.80 27.48
N PRO A 627 -20.44 49.23 26.60
CA PRO A 627 -19.21 48.59 27.03
C PRO A 627 -18.29 49.51 27.84
N VAL A 628 -17.79 48.99 28.96
CA VAL A 628 -16.70 49.58 29.74
C VAL A 628 -15.41 49.54 28.90
N GLU A 629 -14.47 50.44 29.21
CA GLU A 629 -13.22 50.66 28.48
C GLU A 629 -12.52 49.39 27.98
N LYS A 630 -12.04 49.42 26.74
CA LYS A 630 -11.19 48.37 26.17
C LYS A 630 -9.91 48.24 27.00
N LYS A 631 -9.59 47.03 27.45
CA LYS A 631 -8.38 46.74 28.24
C LYS A 631 -7.65 45.53 27.67
N VAL A 632 -6.32 45.58 27.70
CA VAL A 632 -5.49 44.39 27.49
C VAL A 632 -5.35 43.67 28.84
N ASP A 633 -5.32 42.35 28.80
CA ASP A 633 -5.15 41.48 29.96
C ASP A 633 -4.50 40.19 29.46
N LEU A 634 -3.31 39.83 29.96
CA LEU A 634 -2.69 38.56 29.61
C LEU A 634 -3.01 37.52 30.69
N ILE A 635 -3.19 36.27 30.27
CA ILE A 635 -3.20 35.11 31.17
C ILE A 635 -2.17 34.11 30.70
N LEU A 636 -1.32 33.69 31.63
CA LEU A 636 -0.37 32.61 31.39
C LEU A 636 -0.96 31.31 31.92
N LYS A 637 -1.17 30.33 31.03
CA LYS A 637 -1.44 28.94 31.41
C LYS A 637 -0.17 28.12 31.25
N LYS A 638 0.02 27.09 32.08
CA LYS A 638 1.17 26.19 32.00
C LYS A 638 0.74 24.76 32.26
N ARG A 639 1.14 23.83 31.40
CA ARG A 639 0.79 22.40 31.47
C ARG A 639 2.01 21.51 31.24
N ALA A 640 2.07 20.36 31.91
CA ALA A 640 3.01 19.31 31.55
C ALA A 640 2.43 18.53 30.36
N ARG A 641 3.27 18.15 29.39
CA ARG A 641 2.82 17.39 28.19
C ARG A 641 2.47 15.94 28.53
N THR A 642 3.07 15.41 29.60
CA THR A 642 2.74 14.11 30.21
C THR A 642 2.68 14.27 31.73
N PRO A 643 1.88 13.49 32.48
CA PRO A 643 1.79 13.61 33.94
C PRO A 643 3.06 13.12 34.68
N VAL A 644 3.96 12.43 33.97
CA VAL A 644 5.22 11.88 34.48
C VAL A 644 6.35 12.18 33.49
N CYS A 645 7.53 12.56 33.99
CA CYS A 645 8.76 12.66 33.20
C CYS A 645 9.23 11.28 32.72
N THR A 646 10.10 11.26 31.71
CA THR A 646 10.70 10.03 31.19
C THR A 646 11.67 9.38 32.19
N ALA A 647 12.02 8.11 31.98
CA ALA A 647 12.89 7.34 32.87
C ALA A 647 14.35 7.85 32.94
N ASP A 648 14.80 8.57 31.90
CA ASP A 648 16.07 9.32 31.83
C ASP A 648 15.98 10.74 32.42
N GLY A 649 14.85 11.10 33.04
CA GLY A 649 14.67 12.36 33.78
C GLY A 649 14.32 13.57 32.90
N VAL A 650 13.77 13.35 31.69
CA VAL A 650 13.32 14.45 30.83
C VAL A 650 11.86 14.78 31.11
N CYS A 651 11.64 16.02 31.50
CA CYS A 651 10.34 16.61 31.79
C CYS A 651 9.97 17.57 30.65
N THR A 652 8.68 17.67 30.32
CA THR A 652 8.22 18.47 29.16
C THR A 652 6.98 19.28 29.48
N PHE A 653 7.02 20.57 29.16
CA PHE A 653 6.00 21.55 29.50
C PHE A 653 5.60 22.37 28.28
N VAL A 654 4.39 22.93 28.33
CA VAL A 654 3.91 24.00 27.46
C VAL A 654 3.55 25.19 28.35
N ILE A 655 3.98 26.37 27.94
CA ILE A 655 3.55 27.66 28.47
C ILE A 655 2.68 28.28 27.38
N ASP A 656 1.47 28.71 27.72
CA ASP A 656 0.56 29.37 26.80
C ASP A 656 0.31 30.78 27.32
N ILE A 657 0.65 31.81 26.53
CA ILE A 657 0.34 33.20 26.84
C ILE A 657 -0.85 33.60 25.98
N ILE A 658 -1.96 33.97 26.62
CA ILE A 658 -3.26 34.24 25.98
C ILE A 658 -3.63 35.68 26.28
N ASN A 659 -4.10 36.44 25.28
CA ASN A 659 -4.74 37.74 25.53
C ASN A 659 -6.21 37.50 25.94
N ASN A 660 -6.48 37.60 27.24
CA ASN A 660 -7.81 37.51 27.86
C ASN A 660 -8.55 38.87 27.85
N GLY A 661 -7.88 39.95 27.41
CA GLY A 661 -8.43 41.29 27.32
C GLY A 661 -9.37 41.51 26.13
N SER A 662 -10.09 42.64 26.17
CA SER A 662 -11.00 43.11 25.11
C SER A 662 -10.34 44.03 24.08
N ALA A 663 -9.03 44.26 24.21
CA ALA A 663 -8.21 45.05 23.31
C ALA A 663 -7.17 44.18 22.59
N LEU A 664 -6.81 44.57 21.36
CA LEU A 664 -5.65 44.03 20.66
C LEU A 664 -4.37 44.34 21.47
N TYR A 665 -3.54 43.33 21.71
CA TYR A 665 -2.16 43.53 22.11
C TYR A 665 -1.25 43.52 20.88
N ASP A 666 -0.36 44.51 20.79
CA ASP A 666 0.71 44.58 19.81
C ASP A 666 1.94 45.15 20.52
N GLY A 667 2.98 44.32 20.69
CA GLY A 667 4.18 44.73 21.41
C GLY A 667 5.13 43.60 21.81
N PRO A 668 6.22 43.92 22.55
CA PRO A 668 7.21 42.95 22.98
C PRO A 668 6.82 42.24 24.29
N LEU A 669 6.83 40.90 24.28
CA LEU A 669 6.61 40.07 25.47
C LEU A 669 7.93 39.56 26.05
N THR A 670 8.02 39.53 27.38
CA THR A 670 9.05 38.81 28.14
C THR A 670 8.38 37.77 29.03
N VAL A 671 8.79 36.51 28.91
CA VAL A 671 8.32 35.39 29.77
C VAL A 671 9.52 34.83 30.53
N THR A 672 9.33 34.53 31.81
CA THR A 672 10.36 33.98 32.69
C THR A 672 9.93 32.61 33.22
N ASP A 673 10.62 31.55 32.80
CA ASP A 673 10.42 30.17 33.27
C ASP A 673 11.34 29.90 34.46
N THR A 674 10.80 29.45 35.58
CA THR A 674 11.49 29.35 36.88
C THR A 674 11.12 28.05 37.58
N TYR A 675 12.13 27.26 37.95
CA TYR A 675 12.01 26.00 38.65
C TYR A 675 12.33 26.20 40.14
N PRO A 676 11.35 26.25 41.06
CA PRO A 676 11.61 26.62 42.46
C PRO A 676 12.57 25.68 43.20
N GLY A 677 12.72 24.44 42.71
CA GLY A 677 13.66 23.44 43.24
C GLY A 677 15.08 23.50 42.65
N GLY A 678 15.46 24.51 41.86
CA GLY A 678 16.83 24.69 41.34
C GLY A 678 17.29 23.69 40.26
N ALA A 679 16.36 22.92 39.69
CA ALA A 679 16.54 22.16 38.45
C ALA A 679 16.29 23.09 37.23
N PRO A 680 16.41 22.66 35.96
CA PRO A 680 17.05 21.45 35.42
C PRO A 680 18.56 21.61 35.23
N ALA A 681 19.24 20.52 34.82
CA ALA A 681 20.62 20.59 34.35
C ALA A 681 20.74 21.25 32.96
N SER A 682 19.72 21.11 32.12
CA SER A 682 19.56 21.87 30.88
C SER A 682 18.07 22.04 30.53
N SER A 683 17.74 23.13 29.84
CA SER A 683 16.40 23.37 29.30
C SER A 683 16.52 23.92 27.88
N SER A 684 15.76 23.35 26.94
CA SER A 684 15.60 23.90 25.60
C SER A 684 14.16 24.35 25.37
N PHE A 685 14.02 25.38 24.52
CA PHE A 685 12.77 26.09 24.29
C PHE A 685 12.48 26.17 22.79
N GLY A 686 11.20 26.26 22.42
CA GLY A 686 10.76 26.47 21.03
C GLY A 686 9.33 27.03 20.97
N PRO A 687 8.91 27.65 19.86
CA PRO A 687 9.67 27.87 18.62
C PRO A 687 10.66 29.05 18.72
N ILE A 688 11.88 28.84 18.21
CA ILE A 688 12.96 29.83 18.11
C ILE A 688 13.47 29.84 16.67
N PRO A 689 13.27 30.90 15.86
CA PRO A 689 12.40 32.07 16.09
C PRO A 689 10.91 31.69 16.20
N PRO A 690 9.99 32.60 16.62
CA PRO A 690 10.20 34.02 16.94
C PRO A 690 10.75 34.31 18.34
N TRP A 691 10.63 33.38 19.30
CA TRP A 691 11.15 33.60 20.65
C TRP A 691 12.68 33.61 20.69
N LYS A 692 13.25 34.35 21.65
CA LYS A 692 14.67 34.33 21.99
C LYS A 692 14.80 33.93 23.46
N CYS A 693 15.11 32.67 23.71
CA CYS A 693 15.21 32.11 25.07
C CYS A 693 16.66 31.89 25.50
N GLY A 694 16.99 32.22 26.75
CA GLY A 694 18.30 32.01 27.36
C GLY A 694 18.22 31.81 28.88
N SER A 695 19.32 31.39 29.51
CA SER A 695 19.39 31.30 30.98
C SER A 695 19.41 32.70 31.60
N ASN A 696 18.61 32.88 32.66
CA ASN A 696 18.49 34.12 33.44
C ASN A 696 18.97 33.93 34.90
N GLY A 697 19.29 32.69 35.30
CA GLY A 697 19.76 32.34 36.63
C GLY A 697 19.81 30.82 36.84
N SER A 698 20.17 30.40 38.06
CA SER A 698 20.09 28.97 38.44
C SER A 698 18.63 28.52 38.43
N GLY A 699 18.29 27.55 37.58
CA GLY A 699 16.92 27.10 37.38
C GLY A 699 15.96 28.17 36.85
N GLN A 700 16.46 29.22 36.18
CA GLN A 700 15.62 30.26 35.59
C GLN A 700 16.06 30.58 34.15
N PHE A 701 15.07 30.75 33.28
CA PHE A 701 15.23 31.06 31.87
C PHE A 701 14.30 32.21 31.48
N ARG A 702 14.76 33.06 30.56
CA ARG A 702 14.01 34.20 30.04
C ARG A 702 13.83 34.02 28.54
N CYS A 703 12.60 34.19 28.07
CA CYS A 703 12.20 34.17 26.67
C CYS A 703 11.63 35.54 26.29
N ASP A 704 12.26 36.24 25.34
CA ASP A 704 11.76 37.50 24.78
C ASP A 704 11.21 37.30 23.37
N ASN A 705 10.10 37.96 23.06
CA ASN A 705 9.59 38.16 21.70
C ASN A 705 9.59 39.67 21.42
N ALA A 706 10.17 40.08 20.29
CA ALA A 706 10.44 41.49 19.99
C ALA A 706 9.20 42.28 19.52
N GLY A 707 8.14 41.59 19.12
CA GLY A 707 6.89 42.19 18.66
C GLY A 707 5.92 41.09 18.25
N ILE A 708 4.86 40.92 19.02
CA ILE A 708 3.79 39.95 18.75
C ILE A 708 2.43 40.62 18.83
N VAL A 709 1.59 40.29 17.84
CA VAL A 709 0.20 40.72 17.77
C VAL A 709 -0.67 39.59 18.34
N LEU A 710 -1.39 39.86 19.44
CA LEU A 710 -2.36 38.96 20.04
C LEU A 710 -3.73 39.64 20.09
N SER A 711 -4.63 39.24 19.20
CA SER A 711 -6.05 39.59 19.28
C SER A 711 -6.68 39.10 20.58
N PRO A 712 -7.80 39.67 21.05
CA PRO A 712 -8.63 39.08 22.09
C PRO A 712 -8.89 37.58 21.85
N GLY A 713 -8.63 36.75 22.85
CA GLY A 713 -8.71 35.28 22.79
C GLY A 713 -7.51 34.58 22.12
N ALA A 714 -6.63 35.28 21.40
CA ALA A 714 -5.48 34.68 20.74
C ALA A 714 -4.40 34.25 21.74
N SER A 715 -3.65 33.20 21.38
CA SER A 715 -2.60 32.62 22.23
C SER A 715 -1.30 32.35 21.48
N THR A 716 -0.19 32.31 22.22
CA THR A 716 1.12 31.91 21.72
C THR A 716 1.76 30.88 22.67
N PRO A 717 2.25 29.74 22.16
CA PRO A 717 2.90 28.72 22.99
C PRO A 717 4.43 28.91 23.06
N ILE A 718 5.00 28.51 24.20
CA ILE A 718 6.42 28.18 24.36
C ILE A 718 6.52 26.74 24.88
N PHE A 719 7.09 25.86 24.06
CA PHE A 719 7.42 24.49 24.45
C PHE A 719 8.73 24.46 25.24
N VAL A 720 8.78 23.66 26.30
CA VAL A 720 9.96 23.53 27.17
C VAL A 720 10.32 22.06 27.34
N LYS A 721 11.57 21.68 27.03
CA LYS A 721 12.14 20.35 27.29
C LYS A 721 13.26 20.50 28.31
N ALA A 722 13.10 19.90 29.49
CA ALA A 722 13.98 20.08 30.63
C ALA A 722 14.58 18.75 31.11
N VAL A 723 15.89 18.68 31.30
CA VAL A 723 16.61 17.47 31.69
C VAL A 723 17.04 17.59 33.15
N MET A 724 16.50 16.74 34.03
CA MET A 724 16.84 16.75 35.46
C MET A 724 18.31 16.32 35.68
N PRO A 725 19.01 16.88 36.69
CA PRO A 725 20.38 16.46 36.99
C PRO A 725 20.44 15.00 37.47
N ALA A 726 21.53 14.30 37.14
CA ALA A 726 21.76 12.93 37.60
C ALA A 726 21.73 12.86 39.14
N GLY A 727 20.86 12.01 39.68
CA GLY A 727 20.63 11.90 41.13
C GLY A 727 19.64 12.92 41.71
N TYR A 728 18.80 13.57 40.90
CA TYR A 728 17.66 14.38 41.37
C TYR A 728 16.75 13.54 42.29
N ARG A 729 16.68 13.93 43.57
CA ARG A 729 16.02 13.15 44.64
C ARG A 729 14.51 13.37 44.81
N PRO A 730 13.91 14.54 44.45
CA PRO A 730 12.46 14.69 44.55
C PRO A 730 11.70 13.82 43.53
N ASN A 731 10.65 13.13 43.99
CA ASN A 731 9.74 12.32 43.16
C ASN A 731 8.87 13.15 42.18
N SER A 732 9.15 14.45 42.04
CA SER A 732 8.43 15.39 41.19
C SER A 732 9.24 16.67 41.01
N VAL A 733 9.18 17.26 39.81
CA VAL A 733 9.66 18.62 39.54
C VAL A 733 8.48 19.58 39.45
N GLU A 734 8.64 20.77 39.99
CA GLU A 734 7.75 21.92 39.76
C GLU A 734 8.44 22.91 38.82
N ASN A 735 7.69 23.41 37.85
CA ASN A 735 8.11 24.51 36.98
C ASN A 735 7.00 25.58 36.93
N CYS A 736 7.37 26.84 37.13
CA CYS A 736 6.50 28.01 37.12
C CYS A 736 6.94 29.00 36.03
N ALA A 737 6.02 29.42 35.16
CA ALA A 737 6.28 30.51 34.23
C ALA A 737 5.49 31.75 34.60
N GLU A 738 6.05 32.92 34.29
CA GLU A 738 5.50 34.24 34.56
C GLU A 738 5.72 35.14 33.34
N VAL A 739 4.67 35.75 32.79
CA VAL A 739 4.80 36.78 31.76
C VAL A 739 4.90 38.14 32.44
N LYS A 740 5.83 38.97 31.95
CA LYS A 740 6.08 40.29 32.51
C LYS A 740 4.93 41.24 32.19
N ALA A 741 4.42 41.88 33.23
CA ALA A 741 3.41 42.94 33.16
C ALA A 741 3.64 43.96 32.03
N ILE A 742 2.58 44.25 31.26
CA ILE A 742 2.60 45.16 30.10
C ILE A 742 1.83 46.47 30.37
N PRO A 743 2.07 47.56 29.61
CA PRO A 743 1.33 48.81 29.79
C PRO A 743 -0.16 48.66 29.46
N GLY A 744 -1.03 49.09 30.37
CA GLY A 744 -2.50 49.09 30.20
C GLY A 744 -3.20 47.83 30.74
N GLU A 745 -2.44 46.84 31.18
CA GLU A 745 -2.91 45.66 31.91
C GLU A 745 -3.18 46.00 33.39
N ASN A 746 -4.19 45.35 33.99
CA ASN A 746 -4.73 45.72 35.31
C ASN A 746 -4.87 44.54 36.28
N ASP A 747 -5.16 43.33 35.79
CA ASP A 747 -4.92 42.10 36.55
C ASP A 747 -3.50 41.62 36.21
N LEU A 748 -2.80 41.14 37.23
CA LEU A 748 -1.46 40.54 37.13
C LEU A 748 -1.40 39.21 37.90
N THR A 749 -2.51 38.78 38.50
CA THR A 749 -2.62 37.55 39.29
C THR A 749 -2.76 36.31 38.41
N ASN A 750 -3.26 36.52 37.19
CA ASN A 750 -3.38 35.61 36.05
C ASN A 750 -2.07 35.42 35.25
N ASN A 751 -1.06 36.28 35.43
CA ASN A 751 0.16 36.26 34.64
C ASN A 751 1.22 35.21 35.05
N ARG A 752 0.90 34.35 36.02
CA ARG A 752 1.81 33.32 36.56
C ARG A 752 1.11 31.98 36.74
N ALA A 753 1.69 30.91 36.20
CA ALA A 753 1.21 29.53 36.41
C ALA A 753 2.34 28.54 36.67
N CYS A 754 2.09 27.64 37.61
CA CYS A 754 2.98 26.55 37.99
C CYS A 754 2.36 25.20 37.62
N VAL A 755 3.21 24.22 37.28
CA VAL A 755 2.78 22.83 37.08
C VAL A 755 3.83 21.87 37.64
N THR A 756 3.35 20.81 38.30
CA THR A 756 4.18 19.78 38.92
C THR A 756 4.09 18.48 38.10
N GLN A 757 5.21 18.02 37.57
CA GLN A 757 5.32 16.75 36.84
C GLN A 757 5.98 15.70 37.73
N ARG A 758 5.42 14.50 37.82
CA ARG A 758 5.99 13.43 38.65
C ARG A 758 7.24 12.85 37.99
N ILE A 759 8.20 12.39 38.79
CA ILE A 759 9.35 11.63 38.31
C ILE A 759 9.17 10.20 38.81
N ARG A 760 8.94 9.27 37.87
CA ARG A 760 9.12 7.84 38.17
C ARG A 760 10.62 7.58 38.13
N HIS A 761 11.21 7.30 39.29
CA HIS A 761 12.45 6.52 39.29
C HIS A 761 12.14 5.18 38.61
N SER A 762 12.97 4.79 37.65
CA SER A 762 12.97 3.43 37.13
C SER A 762 13.41 2.46 38.21
N ASP A 763 12.96 1.21 38.16
CA ASP A 763 13.49 0.12 38.99
C ASP A 763 14.90 -0.26 38.51
N SER A 764 15.86 0.64 38.71
CA SER A 764 17.28 0.45 38.41
C SER A 764 17.85 -0.63 39.33
N GLY A 765 17.97 -1.86 38.82
CA GLY A 765 18.37 -2.99 39.64
C GLY A 765 17.77 -4.34 39.26
N LYS A 766 16.77 -4.40 38.36
CA LYS A 766 16.13 -5.66 37.96
C LYS A 766 16.75 -6.27 36.69
N PRO A 767 17.14 -7.56 36.71
CA PRO A 767 17.46 -8.30 35.51
C PRO A 767 16.18 -8.63 34.74
N ALA A 768 16.28 -8.63 33.41
CA ALA A 768 15.23 -9.04 32.49
C ALA A 768 15.90 -9.65 31.25
N MET A 769 15.25 -10.65 30.66
CA MET A 769 15.84 -11.47 29.59
C MET A 769 14.79 -11.72 28.50
N ARG A 770 15.24 -11.92 27.26
CA ARG A 770 14.45 -12.42 26.13
C ARG A 770 15.11 -13.66 25.53
N ILE A 771 14.31 -14.59 25.03
CA ILE A 771 14.78 -15.74 24.25
C ILE A 771 14.22 -15.67 22.82
N THR A 772 15.05 -15.98 21.83
CA THR A 772 14.66 -16.16 20.42
C THR A 772 15.27 -17.45 19.87
N LYS A 773 14.65 -18.02 18.83
CA LYS A 773 15.11 -19.24 18.19
C LYS A 773 14.88 -19.17 16.69
N MET A 774 15.82 -19.67 15.91
CA MET A 774 15.73 -19.83 14.46
C MET A 774 16.23 -21.22 14.08
N CYS A 775 15.73 -21.81 13.00
CA CYS A 775 16.20 -23.07 12.44
C CYS A 775 16.53 -22.87 10.97
N SER A 776 17.64 -23.43 10.49
CA SER A 776 18.02 -23.33 9.08
C SER A 776 17.05 -24.11 8.19
N GLY A 777 16.93 -23.68 6.94
CA GLY A 777 16.43 -24.57 5.89
C GLY A 777 17.35 -25.81 5.78
N ALA A 778 16.80 -26.93 5.32
CA ALA A 778 17.62 -28.07 4.93
C ALA A 778 18.29 -27.74 3.57
N LEU A 779 19.61 -27.84 3.49
CA LEU A 779 20.33 -27.80 2.20
C LEU A 779 20.34 -29.20 1.59
N ALA A 780 20.44 -29.29 0.26
CA ALA A 780 20.45 -30.57 -0.45
C ALA A 780 21.57 -31.51 0.07
N GLY A 781 21.18 -32.62 0.68
CA GLY A 781 22.11 -33.59 1.29
C GLY A 781 22.61 -33.27 2.71
N ALA A 782 22.01 -32.32 3.42
CA ALA A 782 22.33 -32.06 4.83
C ALA A 782 21.85 -33.21 5.74
N ALA A 783 22.76 -33.83 6.49
CA ALA A 783 22.46 -34.94 7.41
C ALA A 783 21.78 -34.51 8.73
N SER A 784 21.75 -33.20 9.00
CA SER A 784 21.09 -32.61 10.17
C SER A 784 20.73 -31.14 9.89
N VAL A 785 19.68 -30.66 10.54
CA VAL A 785 19.24 -29.25 10.49
C VAL A 785 19.71 -28.53 11.75
N THR A 786 20.31 -27.35 11.61
CA THR A 786 20.83 -26.58 12.73
C THR A 786 19.82 -25.55 13.20
N CYS A 787 19.55 -25.49 14.51
CA CYS A 787 18.77 -24.41 15.12
C CYS A 787 19.63 -23.60 16.09
N ARG A 788 19.61 -22.28 15.94
CA ARG A 788 20.24 -21.32 16.84
C ARG A 788 19.26 -20.91 17.92
N ILE A 789 19.68 -20.99 19.19
CA ILE A 789 18.95 -20.45 20.33
C ILE A 789 19.73 -19.26 20.86
N THR A 790 19.12 -18.08 20.88
CA THR A 790 19.74 -16.84 21.34
C THR A 790 19.02 -16.31 22.58
N VAL A 791 19.80 -15.84 23.55
CA VAL A 791 19.33 -15.28 24.81
C VAL A 791 19.91 -13.88 24.95
N ILE A 792 19.05 -12.90 25.18
CA ILE A 792 19.40 -11.47 25.20
C ILE A 792 19.05 -10.90 26.57
N SER A 793 19.99 -10.21 27.20
CA SER A 793 19.76 -9.46 28.44
C SER A 793 19.16 -8.09 28.12
N THR A 794 17.91 -7.88 28.53
CA THR A 794 17.13 -6.65 28.29
C THR A 794 16.92 -5.82 29.54
N GLY A 795 17.38 -6.30 30.71
CA GLY A 795 17.27 -5.60 32.00
C GLY A 795 18.39 -4.60 32.26
N THR A 796 18.32 -3.96 33.43
CA THR A 796 19.32 -2.95 33.86
C THR A 796 20.46 -3.53 34.70
N THR A 797 20.39 -4.81 35.05
CA THR A 797 21.42 -5.57 35.78
C THR A 797 21.53 -7.01 35.26
N ALA A 798 22.64 -7.68 35.55
CA ALA A 798 22.83 -9.09 35.24
C ALA A 798 22.03 -9.99 36.21
N PRO A 799 21.48 -11.14 35.78
CA PRO A 799 20.86 -12.11 36.67
C PRO A 799 21.78 -12.61 37.78
N THR A 800 21.27 -12.68 39.01
CA THR A 800 22.01 -13.11 40.22
C THR A 800 22.19 -14.63 40.34
N GLY A 801 21.41 -15.40 39.59
CA GLY A 801 21.55 -16.85 39.45
C GLY A 801 21.71 -17.28 37.99
N PRO A 802 22.04 -18.55 37.71
CA PRO A 802 22.29 -19.03 36.35
C PRO A 802 21.03 -18.91 35.48
N VAL A 803 21.25 -18.58 34.20
CA VAL A 803 20.25 -18.67 33.14
C VAL A 803 20.24 -20.12 32.64
N ARG A 804 19.07 -20.73 32.51
CA ARG A 804 18.89 -22.11 32.02
C ARG A 804 17.88 -22.16 30.89
N ILE A 805 18.24 -22.86 29.82
CA ILE A 805 17.43 -23.04 28.61
C ILE A 805 17.22 -24.54 28.40
N ASN A 806 15.97 -24.95 28.27
CA ASN A 806 15.58 -26.32 27.91
C ASN A 806 15.05 -26.31 26.47
N ASP A 807 15.59 -27.17 25.61
CA ASP A 807 15.26 -27.26 24.19
C ASP A 807 14.76 -28.66 23.85
N ALA A 808 13.66 -28.79 23.09
CA ALA A 808 13.13 -30.08 22.67
C ALA A 808 12.36 -29.97 21.35
N ALA A 809 12.53 -30.97 20.48
CA ALA A 809 11.98 -30.99 19.14
C ALA A 809 11.04 -32.17 18.88
N THR A 810 10.02 -31.95 18.05
CA THR A 810 9.02 -32.96 17.65
C THR A 810 8.67 -32.83 16.18
N LEU A 811 8.50 -33.95 15.47
CA LEU A 811 7.96 -33.97 14.11
C LEU A 811 6.54 -33.37 14.09
N VAL A 812 6.26 -32.48 13.14
CA VAL A 812 4.92 -31.89 12.95
C VAL A 812 3.91 -32.99 12.59
N ALA A 813 4.34 -33.96 11.77
CA ALA A 813 3.60 -35.18 11.53
C ALA A 813 3.74 -36.15 12.72
N GLY A 814 2.68 -36.28 13.52
CA GLY A 814 2.55 -37.30 14.56
C GLY A 814 3.32 -37.07 15.86
N GLY A 815 3.91 -35.89 16.08
CA GLY A 815 4.41 -35.43 17.38
C GLY A 815 5.59 -36.22 17.98
N ARG A 816 6.22 -37.11 17.19
CA ARG A 816 7.33 -37.96 17.69
C ARG A 816 8.57 -37.09 17.98
N PRO A 817 9.29 -37.30 19.10
CA PRO A 817 10.51 -36.55 19.40
C PRO A 817 11.57 -36.67 18.30
N VAL A 818 12.24 -35.55 18.02
CA VAL A 818 13.41 -35.46 17.15
C VAL A 818 14.65 -35.37 18.02
N GLN A 819 15.67 -36.16 17.71
CA GLN A 819 16.90 -36.22 18.48
C GLN A 819 17.86 -35.08 18.08
N ILE A 820 18.21 -34.25 19.06
CA ILE A 820 19.34 -33.33 19.00
C ILE A 820 20.60 -34.19 18.99
N GLN A 821 21.41 -34.10 17.94
CA GLN A 821 22.63 -34.91 17.75
C GLN A 821 23.86 -34.26 18.38
N THR A 822 24.02 -32.94 18.22
CA THR A 822 25.14 -32.16 18.77
C THR A 822 24.66 -30.80 19.28
N VAL A 823 25.49 -30.18 20.12
CA VAL A 823 25.33 -28.79 20.54
C VAL A 823 26.68 -28.08 20.44
N THR A 824 26.68 -26.86 19.92
CA THR A 824 27.84 -26.00 19.72
C THR A 824 27.56 -24.63 20.33
N PRO A 825 28.03 -24.34 21.55
CA PRO A 825 27.85 -23.03 22.18
C PRO A 825 28.81 -21.97 21.64
N ASP A 826 28.44 -20.69 21.77
CA ASP A 826 29.24 -19.55 21.30
C ASP A 826 30.48 -19.21 22.16
N GLY A 827 30.62 -19.86 23.32
CA GLY A 827 31.74 -19.67 24.25
C GLY A 827 31.70 -20.66 25.41
N ALA A 828 32.82 -20.77 26.12
CA ALA A 828 33.07 -21.79 27.14
C ALA A 828 32.26 -21.61 28.44
N GLU A 829 31.54 -20.50 28.60
CA GLU A 829 30.69 -20.23 29.77
C GLU A 829 29.36 -20.99 29.72
N TRP A 830 28.96 -21.50 28.55
CA TRP A 830 27.82 -22.41 28.41
C TRP A 830 28.17 -23.82 28.89
N THR A 831 27.41 -24.32 29.85
CA THR A 831 27.39 -25.73 30.25
C THR A 831 26.14 -26.39 29.70
N CYS A 832 26.28 -27.25 28.69
CA CYS A 832 25.17 -28.03 28.12
C CYS A 832 25.22 -29.49 28.56
N GLY A 833 24.05 -30.13 28.63
CA GLY A 833 23.93 -31.57 28.83
C GLY A 833 24.49 -32.37 27.65
N PRO A 834 24.76 -33.68 27.84
CA PRO A 834 25.30 -34.52 26.78
C PRO A 834 24.31 -34.67 25.62
N ALA A 835 24.80 -34.46 24.41
CA ALA A 835 24.15 -34.88 23.17
C ALA A 835 24.74 -36.24 22.74
N PRO A 836 23.96 -37.13 22.08
CA PRO A 836 22.64 -36.87 21.49
C PRO A 836 21.47 -37.09 22.47
N ALA A 837 20.44 -36.24 22.42
CA ALA A 837 19.32 -36.22 23.38
C ALA A 837 17.98 -35.81 22.74
N ASN A 838 16.86 -36.24 23.33
CA ASN A 838 15.50 -35.82 22.91
C ASN A 838 15.04 -34.50 23.54
N ALA A 839 15.72 -34.09 24.62
CA ALA A 839 15.59 -32.77 25.23
C ALA A 839 16.96 -32.38 25.80
N LEU A 840 17.41 -31.17 25.51
CA LEU A 840 18.71 -30.63 25.90
C LEU A 840 18.53 -29.52 26.94
N SER A 841 19.31 -29.55 28.01
CA SER A 841 19.42 -28.45 28.97
C SER A 841 20.78 -27.78 28.81
N CYS A 842 20.79 -26.47 28.58
CA CYS A 842 21.99 -25.62 28.58
C CYS A 842 21.86 -24.53 29.64
N GLN A 843 22.96 -24.19 30.32
CA GLN A 843 23.00 -23.11 31.30
C GLN A 843 24.22 -22.21 31.12
N ILE A 844 24.10 -20.94 31.49
CA ILE A 844 25.18 -19.95 31.49
C ILE A 844 25.10 -19.11 32.79
N PRO A 845 26.24 -18.74 33.43
CA PRO A 845 26.22 -17.94 34.65
C PRO A 845 25.54 -16.58 34.44
N GLY A 846 24.57 -16.23 35.28
CA GLY A 846 23.80 -14.99 35.13
C GLY A 846 24.69 -13.74 35.09
N ALA A 847 25.80 -13.74 35.83
CA ALA A 847 26.76 -12.65 35.89
C ALA A 847 27.43 -12.28 34.54
N VAL A 848 27.45 -13.18 33.54
CA VAL A 848 27.97 -12.84 32.18
C VAL A 848 26.88 -12.32 31.24
N MET A 849 25.61 -12.36 31.65
CA MET A 849 24.48 -11.78 30.92
C MET A 849 24.20 -10.33 31.37
N THR A 850 25.24 -9.48 31.29
CA THR A 850 25.13 -8.03 31.56
C THR A 850 24.15 -7.33 30.61
N PRO A 851 23.62 -6.13 30.95
CA PRO A 851 22.66 -5.41 30.11
C PRO A 851 23.11 -5.28 28.65
N GLY A 852 22.23 -5.63 27.71
CA GLY A 852 22.52 -5.63 26.27
C GLY A 852 23.30 -6.85 25.77
N THR A 853 23.85 -7.71 26.64
CA THR A 853 24.57 -8.92 26.22
C THR A 853 23.63 -9.92 25.55
N SER A 854 24.02 -10.37 24.36
CA SER A 854 23.41 -11.48 23.62
C SER A 854 24.36 -12.67 23.63
N ARG A 855 23.86 -13.87 23.90
CA ARG A 855 24.60 -15.15 23.87
C ARG A 855 23.77 -16.24 23.23
N HIS A 856 24.42 -17.19 22.57
CA HIS A 856 23.73 -18.23 21.82
C HIS A 856 24.41 -19.60 21.88
N PHE A 857 23.65 -20.64 21.53
CA PHE A 857 24.16 -21.95 21.19
C PHE A 857 23.37 -22.55 20.04
N ASP A 858 24.05 -23.32 19.20
CA ASP A 858 23.47 -24.00 18.05
C ASP A 858 23.26 -25.48 18.37
N VAL A 859 22.14 -26.06 17.95
CA VAL A 859 21.83 -27.49 18.09
C VAL A 859 21.59 -28.12 16.72
N ALA A 860 22.22 -29.26 16.43
CA ALA A 860 21.97 -30.01 15.20
C ALA A 860 20.94 -31.11 15.44
N LEU A 861 19.95 -31.25 14.56
CA LEU A 861 18.82 -32.17 14.69
C LEU A 861 18.76 -33.13 13.50
N ALA A 862 18.66 -34.44 13.77
CA ALA A 862 18.45 -35.44 12.71
C ALA A 862 16.95 -35.71 12.55
N ALA A 863 16.34 -35.21 11.48
CA ALA A 863 14.92 -35.35 11.20
C ALA A 863 14.64 -35.61 9.72
N ASN A 864 13.98 -36.73 9.42
CA ASN A 864 13.53 -37.08 8.08
C ASN A 864 12.11 -36.54 7.83
N GLY A 865 11.96 -35.22 7.89
CA GLY A 865 10.68 -34.51 7.72
C GLY A 865 10.60 -33.19 8.48
N VAL A 866 9.47 -32.48 8.34
CA VAL A 866 9.24 -31.20 9.01
C VAL A 866 9.03 -31.41 10.51
N PHE A 867 9.76 -30.66 11.32
CA PHE A 867 9.69 -30.64 12.78
C PHE A 867 9.48 -29.21 13.32
N GLU A 868 9.00 -29.12 14.56
CA GLU A 868 9.05 -27.92 15.38
C GLU A 868 10.01 -28.17 16.54
N ASN A 869 10.96 -27.25 16.77
CA ASN A 869 11.85 -27.27 17.92
C ASN A 869 11.54 -26.07 18.82
N CYS A 870 11.37 -26.30 20.13
CA CYS A 870 10.93 -25.31 21.10
C CYS A 870 11.91 -25.16 22.27
N SER A 871 12.39 -23.93 22.48
CA SER A 871 13.15 -23.54 23.66
C SER A 871 12.25 -22.95 24.75
N ARG A 872 12.57 -23.22 26.02
CA ARG A 872 12.02 -22.55 27.20
C ARG A 872 13.15 -22.08 28.11
N GLY A 873 13.17 -20.80 28.44
CA GLY A 873 14.20 -20.21 29.30
C GLY A 873 13.70 -19.85 30.70
N SER A 874 14.60 -19.90 31.67
CA SER A 874 14.44 -19.36 33.03
C SER A 874 15.77 -18.84 33.58
N TYR A 875 15.73 -18.08 34.68
CA TYR A 875 16.93 -17.72 35.45
C TYR A 875 16.67 -17.78 36.95
N GLY A 876 17.73 -17.99 37.72
CA GLY A 876 17.66 -18.12 39.18
C GLY A 876 17.37 -19.54 39.68
N PRO A 877 17.29 -19.74 41.01
CA PRO A 877 17.59 -18.73 42.02
C PRO A 877 19.10 -18.44 42.11
N ALA A 878 19.45 -17.43 42.90
CA ALA A 878 20.81 -17.24 43.42
C ALA A 878 21.11 -18.23 44.57
N SER A 879 22.36 -18.32 45.01
CA SER A 879 22.70 -19.13 46.20
C SER A 879 22.09 -18.50 47.47
N GLY A 880 21.09 -19.17 48.06
CA GLY A 880 20.31 -18.67 49.20
C GLY A 880 18.98 -18.00 48.86
N ASP A 881 18.51 -18.14 47.61
CA ASP A 881 17.16 -17.78 47.14
C ASP A 881 16.47 -19.05 46.61
N ASP A 882 15.14 -19.04 46.48
CA ASP A 882 14.32 -20.13 45.93
C ASP A 882 13.57 -19.72 44.64
N VAL A 883 13.55 -18.43 44.28
CA VAL A 883 12.74 -17.94 43.15
C VAL A 883 13.39 -18.20 41.78
N VAL A 884 12.67 -18.92 40.91
CA VAL A 884 13.00 -19.10 39.49
C VAL A 884 12.10 -18.19 38.64
N TYR A 885 12.72 -17.34 37.82
CA TYR A 885 12.04 -16.40 36.95
C TYR A 885 11.98 -16.94 35.50
N PRO A 886 10.81 -16.98 34.84
CA PRO A 886 10.70 -17.43 33.45
C PRO A 886 11.17 -16.35 32.46
N ILE A 887 11.85 -16.77 31.38
CA ILE A 887 12.27 -15.92 30.24
C ILE A 887 11.27 -16.04 29.08
N GLY A 888 10.50 -17.12 29.02
CA GLY A 888 9.48 -17.39 28.01
C GLY A 888 9.70 -18.68 27.22
N ARG A 889 8.85 -18.90 26.21
CA ARG A 889 8.94 -19.99 25.23
C ARG A 889 9.09 -19.38 23.84
N THR A 890 9.94 -19.98 23.01
CA THR A 890 10.07 -19.69 21.58
C THR A 890 10.15 -21.01 20.81
N CYS A 891 9.63 -21.06 19.59
CA CYS A 891 9.65 -22.24 18.74
C CYS A 891 9.99 -21.85 17.31
N ALA A 892 10.69 -22.73 16.60
CA ALA A 892 11.03 -22.57 15.19
C ALA A 892 10.83 -23.91 14.48
N LYS A 893 10.31 -23.87 13.25
CA LYS A 893 10.13 -25.05 12.40
C LYS A 893 11.37 -25.27 11.54
N GLY A 894 11.70 -26.53 11.26
CA GLY A 894 12.85 -26.92 10.46
C GLY A 894 12.63 -28.26 9.77
N GLY A 895 13.52 -28.61 8.84
CA GLY A 895 13.39 -29.81 8.00
C GLY A 895 12.35 -29.68 6.89
N GLY A 896 12.54 -30.43 5.81
CA GLY A 896 11.75 -30.35 4.57
C GLY A 896 12.62 -30.60 3.34
N ALA A 897 12.03 -30.49 2.16
CA ALA A 897 12.76 -30.45 0.88
C ALA A 897 13.66 -29.19 0.82
N PRO A 898 14.74 -29.18 0.01
CA PRO A 898 15.68 -28.06 -0.01
C PRO A 898 15.01 -26.76 -0.43
N SER A 899 15.13 -25.73 0.42
CA SER A 899 14.52 -24.42 0.17
C SER A 899 15.37 -23.50 -0.71
N ILE A 900 16.67 -23.79 -0.87
CA ILE A 900 17.56 -22.99 -1.70
C ILE A 900 17.54 -23.50 -3.15
N ARG A 901 17.17 -22.60 -4.06
CA ARG A 901 17.25 -22.76 -5.52
C ARG A 901 18.45 -21.98 -6.04
N VAL A 902 19.11 -22.50 -7.07
CA VAL A 902 20.27 -21.87 -7.71
C VAL A 902 20.05 -21.86 -9.22
N GLU A 903 20.31 -20.73 -9.85
CA GLU A 903 20.22 -20.56 -11.31
C GLU A 903 21.54 -19.99 -11.87
N LYS A 904 21.76 -20.26 -13.16
CA LYS A 904 23.00 -19.90 -13.85
C LYS A 904 22.69 -19.33 -15.24
N THR A 905 23.00 -18.05 -15.44
CA THR A 905 22.97 -17.38 -16.74
C THR A 905 24.37 -16.83 -17.09
N GLY A 906 24.50 -16.19 -18.26
CA GLY A 906 25.75 -15.57 -18.71
C GLY A 906 25.80 -15.28 -20.21
N ASP A 907 27.01 -14.95 -20.68
CA ASP A 907 27.34 -14.72 -22.09
C ASP A 907 27.35 -16.04 -22.88
N ALA A 908 26.51 -16.15 -23.92
CA ALA A 908 26.44 -17.32 -24.79
C ALA A 908 27.68 -17.50 -25.72
N GLU A 909 28.50 -16.45 -25.90
CA GLU A 909 29.71 -16.47 -26.73
C GLU A 909 30.92 -15.81 -26.04
N CYS A 910 31.76 -16.62 -25.39
CA CYS A 910 33.04 -16.15 -24.86
C CYS A 910 34.12 -16.03 -25.95
N ARG A 911 35.05 -15.09 -25.76
CA ARG A 911 36.27 -14.95 -26.57
C ARG A 911 37.51 -15.16 -25.71
N ILE A 912 38.48 -15.92 -26.22
CA ILE A 912 39.76 -16.18 -25.55
C ILE A 912 40.49 -14.85 -25.33
N GLY A 913 41.00 -14.63 -24.11
CA GLY A 913 41.73 -13.41 -23.73
C GLY A 913 40.85 -12.15 -23.60
N GLN A 914 39.52 -12.30 -23.53
CA GLN A 914 38.57 -11.22 -23.22
C GLN A 914 37.75 -11.59 -21.97
N PRO A 915 37.12 -10.61 -21.29
CA PRO A 915 36.13 -10.88 -20.27
C PRO A 915 34.94 -11.68 -20.82
N CYS A 916 34.39 -12.56 -20.00
CA CYS A 916 33.13 -13.26 -20.22
C CYS A 916 32.37 -13.35 -18.88
N SER A 917 31.07 -13.13 -18.90
CA SER A 917 30.26 -12.79 -17.74
C SER A 917 29.20 -13.86 -17.44
N PHE A 918 28.99 -14.17 -16.17
CA PHE A 918 28.18 -15.29 -15.73
C PHE A 918 27.44 -14.94 -14.42
N GLU A 919 26.11 -14.84 -14.44
CA GLU A 919 25.32 -14.49 -13.25
C GLU A 919 24.80 -15.72 -12.50
N ILE A 920 24.94 -15.68 -11.17
CA ILE A 920 24.54 -16.74 -10.24
C ILE A 920 23.43 -16.16 -9.38
N THR A 921 22.21 -16.68 -9.54
CA THR A 921 21.08 -16.35 -8.67
C THR A 921 20.94 -17.43 -7.61
N ILE A 922 20.82 -17.03 -6.35
CA ILE A 922 20.62 -17.90 -5.20
C ILE A 922 19.32 -17.45 -4.51
N ALA A 923 18.25 -18.23 -4.66
CA ALA A 923 16.90 -17.91 -4.18
C ALA A 923 16.47 -18.85 -3.04
N ASN A 924 15.56 -18.39 -2.20
CA ASN A 924 14.98 -19.19 -1.12
C ASN A 924 13.47 -19.42 -1.33
N ASP A 925 13.12 -20.46 -2.08
CA ASP A 925 11.77 -21.00 -2.30
C ASP A 925 11.01 -21.38 -1.00
N GLY A 926 11.67 -21.31 0.16
CA GLY A 926 11.09 -21.66 1.45
C GLY A 926 10.20 -20.57 2.04
N LYS A 927 9.07 -20.98 2.65
CA LYS A 927 8.17 -20.10 3.43
C LYS A 927 8.77 -19.54 4.74
N ASN A 928 10.06 -19.75 4.98
CA ASN A 928 10.82 -19.24 6.12
C ASN A 928 12.12 -18.61 5.60
N ALA A 929 12.57 -17.52 6.20
CA ALA A 929 13.88 -16.94 5.91
C ALA A 929 15.02 -17.93 6.20
N PHE A 930 16.01 -17.98 5.31
CA PHE A 930 17.25 -18.74 5.49
C PHE A 930 18.34 -17.81 6.04
N SER A 931 19.12 -18.26 7.02
CA SER A 931 20.37 -17.61 7.40
C SER A 931 21.38 -18.64 7.90
N GLY A 932 22.57 -18.66 7.31
CA GLY A 932 23.64 -19.57 7.70
C GLY A 932 24.78 -19.71 6.68
N PRO A 933 25.86 -20.42 7.06
CA PRO A 933 26.97 -20.70 6.16
C PRO A 933 26.56 -21.65 5.03
N VAL A 934 26.95 -21.32 3.80
CA VAL A 934 26.82 -22.15 2.60
C VAL A 934 28.17 -22.28 1.90
N ARG A 935 28.41 -23.40 1.21
CA ARG A 935 29.55 -23.56 0.30
C ARG A 935 29.11 -23.25 -1.12
N ILE A 936 29.62 -22.17 -1.68
CA ILE A 936 29.42 -21.82 -3.09
C ILE A 936 30.61 -22.37 -3.89
N GLY A 937 30.34 -23.12 -4.95
CA GLY A 937 31.35 -23.61 -5.90
C GLY A 937 30.91 -23.34 -7.33
N ASP A 938 31.81 -22.85 -8.19
CA ASP A 938 31.57 -22.58 -9.62
C ASP A 938 32.75 -23.07 -10.46
N ALA A 939 32.49 -23.60 -11.66
CA ALA A 939 33.51 -24.23 -12.51
C ALA A 939 33.15 -24.30 -14.00
N ILE A 940 34.11 -23.94 -14.86
CA ILE A 940 33.98 -24.07 -16.32
C ILE A 940 34.47 -25.44 -16.80
N GLY A 941 33.63 -26.16 -17.53
CA GLY A 941 33.99 -27.26 -18.42
C GLY A 941 33.98 -26.84 -19.89
N VAL A 942 34.87 -27.41 -20.70
CA VAL A 942 34.91 -27.24 -22.16
C VAL A 942 34.93 -28.60 -22.85
N GLU A 943 34.15 -28.74 -23.91
CA GLU A 943 34.01 -30.00 -24.66
C GLU A 943 35.37 -30.47 -25.22
N GLY A 944 35.67 -31.77 -25.07
CA GLY A 944 36.98 -32.36 -25.41
C GLY A 944 38.17 -31.93 -24.52
N LEU A 945 38.06 -30.86 -23.75
CA LEU A 945 39.12 -30.36 -22.85
C LEU A 945 38.85 -30.64 -21.36
N GLY A 946 37.61 -30.95 -20.97
CA GLY A 946 37.23 -31.16 -19.58
C GLY A 946 37.19 -29.86 -18.76
N ARG A 947 37.33 -29.96 -17.44
CA ARG A 947 37.33 -28.78 -16.55
C ARG A 947 38.57 -27.92 -16.78
N LEU A 948 38.37 -26.60 -16.83
CA LEU A 948 39.45 -25.62 -16.87
C LEU A 948 39.91 -25.30 -15.44
N GLU A 949 41.22 -25.23 -15.24
CA GLU A 949 41.86 -24.90 -13.96
C GLU A 949 42.59 -23.55 -14.07
N GLY A 950 42.47 -22.69 -13.06
CA GLY A 950 43.17 -21.41 -13.00
C GLY A 950 42.62 -20.33 -13.93
N VAL A 951 41.35 -20.40 -14.32
CA VAL A 951 40.70 -19.34 -15.12
C VAL A 951 40.54 -18.11 -14.24
N ALA A 952 41.14 -16.98 -14.61
CA ALA A 952 41.17 -15.79 -13.77
C ALA A 952 39.79 -15.12 -13.66
N ILE A 953 39.35 -14.84 -12.44
CA ILE A 953 38.17 -14.04 -12.13
C ILE A 953 38.60 -12.57 -12.06
N THR A 954 37.94 -11.68 -12.78
CA THR A 954 38.23 -10.23 -12.79
C THR A 954 37.34 -9.44 -11.85
N SER A 955 36.13 -9.92 -11.60
CA SER A 955 35.17 -9.32 -10.67
C SER A 955 34.11 -10.33 -10.25
N ILE A 956 33.59 -10.14 -9.03
CA ILE A 956 32.37 -10.77 -8.51
C ILE A 956 31.59 -9.61 -7.90
N ASP A 957 30.42 -9.31 -8.45
CA ASP A 957 29.67 -8.10 -8.11
C ASP A 957 28.16 -8.39 -7.99
N PRO A 958 27.53 -8.15 -6.81
CA PRO A 958 28.18 -7.98 -5.51
C PRO A 958 29.06 -9.21 -5.14
N PRO A 959 30.10 -9.06 -4.30
CA PRO A 959 30.94 -10.19 -3.87
C PRO A 959 30.14 -11.24 -3.08
N PHE A 960 30.60 -12.49 -3.05
CA PHE A 960 29.96 -13.54 -2.25
C PHE A 960 30.14 -13.33 -0.74
N GLY A 961 31.07 -12.46 -0.31
CA GLY A 961 31.38 -12.24 1.10
C GLY A 961 32.34 -13.28 1.66
N CYS A 962 33.15 -13.88 0.79
CA CYS A 962 34.18 -14.85 1.16
C CYS A 962 35.48 -14.13 1.60
N ALA A 963 36.23 -14.74 2.51
CA ALA A 963 37.43 -14.15 3.10
C ALA A 963 38.66 -15.08 2.93
N PRO A 964 39.53 -14.86 1.93
CA PRO A 964 39.41 -13.90 0.83
C PRO A 964 38.38 -14.31 -0.23
N GLU A 965 37.96 -13.33 -1.03
CA GLU A 965 37.06 -13.54 -2.18
C GLU A 965 37.79 -14.30 -3.31
N PRO A 966 37.15 -15.22 -4.05
CA PRO A 966 37.84 -16.06 -5.05
C PRO A 966 38.41 -15.29 -6.25
N ALA A 967 39.66 -15.59 -6.62
CA ALA A 967 40.35 -14.97 -7.76
C ALA A 967 40.47 -15.88 -9.01
N THR A 968 40.10 -17.16 -8.91
CA THR A 968 40.19 -18.14 -10.01
C THR A 968 39.11 -19.21 -9.96
N LEU A 969 38.63 -19.67 -11.12
CA LEU A 969 37.86 -20.91 -11.23
C LEU A 969 38.78 -22.13 -11.42
N PRO A 970 38.39 -23.33 -10.93
CA PRO A 970 37.18 -23.61 -10.17
C PRO A 970 37.24 -23.03 -8.75
N LEU A 971 36.18 -22.32 -8.34
CA LEU A 971 36.09 -21.75 -6.99
C LEU A 971 35.36 -22.71 -6.04
N SER A 972 35.68 -22.61 -4.75
CA SER A 972 34.90 -23.20 -3.66
C SER A 972 35.18 -22.38 -2.40
N CYS A 973 34.26 -21.49 -2.01
CA CYS A 973 34.38 -20.72 -0.78
C CYS A 973 33.13 -20.89 0.11
N ILE A 974 33.26 -20.52 1.39
CA ILE A 974 32.16 -20.56 2.36
C ILE A 974 31.76 -19.12 2.66
N ALA A 975 30.48 -18.80 2.45
CA ALA A 975 29.86 -17.50 2.68
C ALA A 975 28.70 -17.65 3.67
N ASN A 976 28.37 -16.60 4.42
CA ASN A 976 27.13 -16.55 5.20
C ASN A 976 26.01 -16.00 4.31
N LEU A 977 25.15 -16.88 3.79
CA LEU A 977 23.98 -16.50 3.03
C LEU A 977 22.83 -16.17 3.99
N THR A 978 22.14 -15.05 3.77
CA THR A 978 20.89 -14.72 4.45
C THR A 978 19.89 -14.23 3.41
N LEU A 979 18.71 -14.85 3.37
CA LEU A 979 17.64 -14.59 2.42
C LEU A 979 16.29 -14.58 3.15
N GLY A 980 15.38 -13.70 2.75
CA GLY A 980 13.98 -13.74 3.20
C GLY A 980 13.26 -15.03 2.75
N ALA A 981 12.01 -15.21 3.16
CA ALA A 981 11.15 -16.18 2.47
C ALA A 981 10.88 -15.63 1.05
N GLY A 982 11.05 -16.45 0.00
CA GLY A 982 10.98 -16.00 -1.40
C GLY A 982 12.21 -15.24 -1.91
N GLY A 983 12.89 -14.48 -1.05
CA GLY A 983 14.00 -13.59 -1.42
C GLY A 983 15.19 -14.30 -2.09
N SER A 984 15.91 -13.56 -2.95
CA SER A 984 17.08 -14.04 -3.69
C SER A 984 18.22 -13.02 -3.73
N HIS A 985 19.45 -13.51 -3.93
CA HIS A 985 20.62 -12.70 -4.26
C HIS A 985 21.15 -13.08 -5.65
N VAL A 986 21.56 -12.07 -6.43
CA VAL A 986 22.24 -12.26 -7.74
C VAL A 986 23.70 -11.83 -7.61
N HIS A 987 24.61 -12.62 -8.18
CA HIS A 987 26.05 -12.34 -8.20
C HIS A 987 26.60 -12.46 -9.63
N ARG A 988 27.14 -11.38 -10.20
CA ARG A 988 27.76 -11.36 -11.53
C ARG A 988 29.25 -11.69 -11.45
N VAL A 989 29.62 -12.91 -11.83
CA VAL A 989 31.02 -13.36 -11.91
C VAL A 989 31.55 -13.08 -13.32
N THR A 990 32.65 -12.32 -13.44
CA THR A 990 33.31 -12.05 -14.72
C THR A 990 34.69 -12.71 -14.74
N VAL A 991 35.01 -13.44 -15.81
CA VAL A 991 36.25 -14.21 -15.96
C VAL A 991 36.97 -13.92 -17.27
N ILE A 992 38.27 -14.18 -17.35
CA ILE A 992 39.02 -14.19 -18.61
C ILE A 992 39.45 -15.62 -18.93
N ILE A 993 38.92 -16.18 -20.02
CA ILE A 993 39.34 -17.50 -20.52
C ILE A 993 40.77 -17.39 -21.08
N PRO A 994 41.75 -18.13 -20.55
CA PRO A 994 43.15 -18.01 -20.96
C PRO A 994 43.40 -18.59 -22.37
N ASP A 995 44.39 -18.04 -23.07
CA ASP A 995 44.90 -18.54 -24.35
C ASP A 995 45.90 -19.70 -24.20
N ALA A 996 46.38 -19.91 -22.97
CA ALA A 996 47.40 -20.90 -22.61
C ALA A 996 46.87 -22.35 -22.50
N GLY A 997 47.82 -23.30 -22.46
CA GLY A 997 47.53 -24.70 -22.15
C GLY A 997 46.62 -25.38 -23.17
N ARG A 998 45.59 -26.08 -22.69
CA ARG A 998 44.74 -26.96 -23.52
C ARG A 998 43.92 -26.22 -24.58
N LEU A 999 43.62 -24.92 -24.38
CA LEU A 999 42.88 -24.11 -25.37
C LEU A 999 43.75 -23.65 -26.55
N ALA A 1000 45.08 -23.65 -26.41
CA ALA A 1000 46.01 -23.13 -27.42
C ALA A 1000 45.86 -23.81 -28.80
N ASN A 1001 45.46 -25.08 -28.83
CA ASN A 1001 45.32 -25.88 -30.05
C ASN A 1001 43.90 -25.89 -30.66
N LEU A 1002 42.91 -25.22 -30.04
CA LEU A 1002 41.55 -25.17 -30.56
C LEU A 1002 41.51 -24.58 -31.98
N GLN A 1003 40.65 -25.14 -32.84
CA GLN A 1003 40.35 -24.65 -34.19
C GLN A 1003 38.83 -24.51 -34.33
N GLY A 1004 38.36 -23.35 -34.79
CA GLY A 1004 36.93 -23.05 -34.93
C GLY A 1004 36.25 -22.62 -33.63
N THR A 1005 35.02 -23.09 -33.43
CA THR A 1005 34.16 -22.82 -32.28
C THR A 1005 33.98 -24.11 -31.48
N VAL A 1006 34.05 -24.05 -30.15
CA VAL A 1006 33.77 -25.21 -29.27
C VAL A 1006 32.80 -24.86 -28.14
N SER A 1007 32.05 -25.85 -27.67
CA SER A 1007 31.08 -25.72 -26.59
C SER A 1007 31.75 -25.74 -25.21
N GLY A 1008 31.17 -25.02 -24.26
CA GLY A 1008 31.51 -25.07 -22.84
C GLY A 1008 30.28 -24.89 -21.96
N GLN A 1009 30.44 -25.15 -20.66
CA GLN A 1009 29.43 -24.93 -19.64
C GLN A 1009 30.10 -24.35 -18.40
N ASN A 1010 29.53 -23.30 -17.80
CA ASN A 1010 29.90 -22.87 -16.46
C ASN A 1010 28.84 -23.37 -15.47
N CYS A 1011 29.25 -24.04 -14.39
CA CYS A 1011 28.35 -24.77 -13.50
C CYS A 1011 28.58 -24.43 -12.03
N VAL A 1012 27.55 -23.91 -11.38
CA VAL A 1012 27.52 -23.49 -9.97
C VAL A 1012 26.74 -24.48 -9.11
N GLY A 1013 27.12 -24.61 -7.85
CA GLY A 1013 26.32 -25.25 -6.80
C GLY A 1013 26.45 -24.55 -5.44
N VAL A 1014 25.35 -24.52 -4.68
CA VAL A 1014 25.28 -23.95 -3.33
C VAL A 1014 24.90 -25.06 -2.36
N LEU A 1015 25.86 -25.51 -1.57
CA LEU A 1015 25.81 -26.76 -0.82
C LEU A 1015 26.08 -26.54 0.67
N SER A 1016 25.88 -27.58 1.50
CA SER A 1016 26.28 -27.54 2.91
C SER A 1016 27.78 -27.23 3.06
N PRO A 1017 28.22 -26.42 4.05
CA PRO A 1017 29.63 -26.09 4.27
C PRO A 1017 30.52 -27.34 4.39
N ASP A 1018 30.03 -28.41 4.99
CA ASP A 1018 30.77 -29.66 5.21
C ASP A 1018 30.82 -30.59 3.99
N THR A 1019 30.21 -30.20 2.85
CA THR A 1019 30.14 -31.04 1.65
C THR A 1019 31.55 -31.36 1.12
N PRO A 1020 31.95 -32.64 1.01
CA PRO A 1020 33.31 -32.99 0.59
C PRO A 1020 33.61 -32.58 -0.85
N VAL A 1021 34.57 -31.66 -1.03
CA VAL A 1021 35.07 -31.25 -2.36
C VAL A 1021 35.97 -32.35 -2.95
N ARG A 1022 35.35 -33.43 -3.43
CA ARG A 1022 36.00 -34.43 -4.30
C ARG A 1022 35.69 -34.10 -5.75
N GLY A 1023 36.66 -34.33 -6.63
CA GLY A 1023 36.56 -33.98 -8.05
C GLY A 1023 35.47 -34.77 -8.78
N ALA A 1024 34.27 -34.18 -8.89
CA ALA A 1024 33.23 -34.63 -9.81
C ALA A 1024 33.61 -34.21 -11.24
N GLY A 1025 34.53 -34.95 -11.87
CA GLY A 1025 35.08 -34.61 -13.17
C GLY A 1025 35.80 -35.77 -13.84
N ASP A 1026 35.03 -36.70 -14.40
CA ASP A 1026 35.48 -37.64 -15.44
C ASP A 1026 34.27 -38.29 -16.15
N SER A 1027 33.58 -37.52 -17.01
CA SER A 1027 32.72 -38.03 -18.12
C SER A 1027 32.18 -36.88 -19.00
N PRO A 1028 32.80 -36.59 -20.15
CA PRO A 1028 32.21 -35.75 -21.19
C PRO A 1028 31.41 -36.62 -22.18
N SER A 1029 30.25 -37.12 -21.76
CA SER A 1029 29.39 -37.98 -22.59
C SER A 1029 27.92 -37.82 -22.21
N GLY A 1030 27.07 -37.53 -23.20
CA GLY A 1030 25.65 -37.20 -22.98
C GLY A 1030 24.76 -38.41 -22.72
N GLU A 1031 24.61 -38.80 -21.46
CA GLU A 1031 23.38 -39.37 -20.91
C GLU A 1031 23.12 -38.76 -19.52
N PRO A 1032 21.86 -38.54 -19.10
CA PRO A 1032 21.55 -38.10 -17.75
C PRO A 1032 21.77 -39.25 -16.75
N ALA A 1033 23.00 -39.35 -16.23
CA ALA A 1033 23.40 -40.38 -15.28
C ALA A 1033 22.46 -40.40 -14.06
N ASN A 1034 21.71 -41.49 -13.90
CA ASN A 1034 20.56 -41.57 -13.01
C ASN A 1034 20.94 -41.70 -11.52
N VAL A 1035 21.41 -40.59 -10.95
CA VAL A 1035 21.65 -40.38 -9.51
C VAL A 1035 20.62 -39.38 -8.99
N GLN A 1036 19.33 -39.70 -9.21
CA GLN A 1036 18.22 -38.81 -8.91
C GLN A 1036 17.81 -38.92 -7.42
N GLY A 1037 17.88 -37.79 -6.71
CA GLY A 1037 17.54 -37.65 -5.29
C GLY A 1037 18.04 -36.32 -4.72
N ASP A 1038 17.09 -35.41 -4.42
CA ASP A 1038 17.23 -34.10 -3.75
C ASP A 1038 18.28 -33.07 -4.22
N ARG A 1039 19.17 -33.38 -5.17
CA ARG A 1039 20.21 -32.43 -5.63
C ARG A 1039 19.75 -31.40 -6.66
N GLY A 1040 18.56 -31.56 -7.25
CA GLY A 1040 18.16 -30.85 -8.48
C GLY A 1040 18.02 -29.33 -8.40
N LYS A 1041 17.65 -28.76 -7.24
CA LYS A 1041 17.47 -27.30 -7.09
C LYS A 1041 18.74 -26.54 -6.72
N ALA A 1042 19.75 -27.20 -6.15
CA ALA A 1042 20.90 -26.55 -5.53
C ALA A 1042 22.13 -26.41 -6.46
N TYR A 1043 21.95 -26.63 -7.77
CA TYR A 1043 23.00 -26.71 -8.78
C TYR A 1043 22.46 -26.32 -10.16
N ALA A 1044 23.19 -25.50 -10.92
CA ALA A 1044 22.80 -25.05 -12.25
C ALA A 1044 24.00 -24.85 -13.18
N CYS A 1045 23.79 -25.03 -14.49
CA CYS A 1045 24.81 -24.87 -15.53
C CYS A 1045 24.32 -23.95 -16.65
N HIS A 1046 25.18 -23.05 -17.11
CA HIS A 1046 24.94 -22.22 -18.29
C HIS A 1046 25.84 -22.67 -19.47
N PRO A 1047 25.27 -23.09 -20.61
CA PRO A 1047 26.03 -23.44 -21.81
C PRO A 1047 26.46 -22.20 -22.60
N PHE A 1048 27.68 -22.20 -23.11
CA PHE A 1048 28.24 -21.13 -23.93
C PHE A 1048 29.17 -21.69 -25.02
N THR A 1049 29.61 -20.84 -25.96
CA THR A 1049 30.59 -21.21 -26.98
C THR A 1049 31.86 -20.37 -26.91
N ILE A 1050 33.01 -20.94 -27.28
CA ILE A 1050 34.29 -20.25 -27.36
C ILE A 1050 34.68 -20.10 -28.83
N LYS A 1051 34.73 -18.87 -29.33
CA LYS A 1051 35.16 -18.57 -30.71
C LYS A 1051 36.62 -18.13 -30.77
N LYS A 1052 37.37 -18.70 -31.71
CA LYS A 1052 38.77 -18.35 -31.99
C LYS A 1052 38.95 -17.92 -33.45
N GLU A 1053 39.11 -16.61 -33.67
CA GLU A 1053 39.39 -16.06 -34.99
C GLU A 1053 40.78 -16.47 -35.49
N VAL A 1054 40.84 -17.43 -36.42
CA VAL A 1054 42.08 -17.85 -37.07
C VAL A 1054 42.52 -16.79 -38.09
N LYS A 1055 43.29 -15.79 -37.63
CA LYS A 1055 44.03 -14.90 -38.53
C LYS A 1055 44.97 -15.73 -39.41
N LYS A 1056 44.68 -15.83 -40.70
CA LYS A 1056 45.53 -16.46 -41.71
C LYS A 1056 46.82 -15.65 -41.92
N ALA A 1057 47.80 -15.83 -41.04
CA ALA A 1057 49.15 -15.32 -41.24
C ALA A 1057 49.87 -16.13 -42.32
N CYS A 1058 50.58 -15.45 -43.23
CA CYS A 1058 51.54 -16.09 -44.11
C CYS A 1058 52.79 -16.52 -43.33
N SER A 1059 53.49 -17.55 -43.80
CA SER A 1059 54.81 -17.91 -43.29
C SER A 1059 55.82 -16.78 -43.49
N GLN A 1060 56.84 -16.71 -42.63
CA GLN A 1060 57.77 -15.56 -42.59
C GLN A 1060 58.40 -15.26 -43.95
N GLY A 1061 58.37 -13.98 -44.33
CA GLY A 1061 58.87 -13.48 -45.61
C GLY A 1061 57.80 -13.28 -46.69
N LEU A 1062 56.59 -13.83 -46.52
CA LEU A 1062 55.48 -13.66 -47.45
C LEU A 1062 54.38 -12.73 -46.88
N VAL A 1063 53.70 -12.00 -47.76
CA VAL A 1063 52.53 -11.14 -47.47
C VAL A 1063 51.30 -11.63 -48.23
N MET A 1064 50.11 -11.46 -47.67
CA MET A 1064 48.88 -11.86 -48.34
C MET A 1064 48.43 -10.76 -49.32
N ASN A 1065 48.11 -11.14 -50.56
CA ASN A 1065 47.54 -10.23 -51.56
C ASN A 1065 46.00 -10.20 -51.51
N ASP A 1066 45.40 -9.31 -52.29
CA ASP A 1066 43.95 -9.07 -52.32
C ASP A 1066 43.13 -10.30 -52.80
N ALA A 1067 43.79 -11.28 -53.41
CA ALA A 1067 43.22 -12.57 -53.80
C ALA A 1067 43.42 -13.68 -52.73
N GLY A 1068 43.83 -13.31 -51.51
CA GLY A 1068 43.99 -14.23 -50.38
C GLY A 1068 45.18 -15.19 -50.47
N ARG A 1069 46.16 -14.94 -51.35
CA ARG A 1069 47.36 -15.77 -51.52
C ARG A 1069 48.60 -15.11 -50.93
N CYS A 1070 49.46 -15.92 -50.33
CA CYS A 1070 50.77 -15.48 -49.83
C CYS A 1070 51.78 -15.33 -51.00
N VAL A 1071 52.36 -14.14 -51.13
CA VAL A 1071 53.32 -13.74 -52.17
C VAL A 1071 54.48 -12.95 -51.56
N CYS A 1072 55.58 -12.75 -52.29
CA CYS A 1072 56.67 -11.91 -51.79
C CYS A 1072 56.27 -10.42 -51.75
N PRO A 1073 56.79 -9.62 -50.78
CA PRO A 1073 56.65 -8.17 -50.76
C PRO A 1073 57.13 -7.51 -52.06
N GLN A 1074 56.51 -6.40 -52.45
CA GLN A 1074 56.96 -5.59 -53.59
C GLN A 1074 58.44 -5.21 -53.44
N GLY A 1075 59.21 -5.31 -54.53
CA GLY A 1075 60.66 -5.10 -54.52
C GLY A 1075 61.50 -6.32 -54.11
N THR A 1076 60.89 -7.47 -53.82
CA THR A 1076 61.60 -8.73 -53.54
C THR A 1076 61.16 -9.85 -54.48
N THR A 1077 61.99 -10.88 -54.66
CA THR A 1077 61.66 -12.06 -55.47
C THR A 1077 61.91 -13.36 -54.70
N PHE A 1078 61.11 -14.39 -54.99
CA PHE A 1078 61.22 -15.69 -54.34
C PHE A 1078 62.34 -16.52 -54.99
N ARG A 1079 63.38 -16.87 -54.23
CA ARG A 1079 64.42 -17.82 -54.64
C ARG A 1079 64.83 -18.68 -53.45
N ASN A 1080 65.13 -19.95 -53.71
CA ASN A 1080 65.64 -20.93 -52.73
C ASN A 1080 64.83 -20.96 -51.40
N GLY A 1081 63.51 -20.80 -51.48
CA GLY A 1081 62.59 -20.88 -50.33
C GLY A 1081 62.38 -19.57 -49.55
N GLN A 1082 63.00 -18.46 -49.92
CA GLN A 1082 62.85 -17.16 -49.24
C GLN A 1082 62.67 -15.99 -50.23
N CYS A 1083 62.08 -14.90 -49.75
CA CYS A 1083 61.97 -13.64 -50.49
C CYS A 1083 63.19 -12.76 -50.20
N SER A 1084 64.07 -12.55 -51.19
CA SER A 1084 65.31 -11.77 -51.03
C SER A 1084 65.19 -10.35 -51.61
N SER A 1085 65.72 -9.36 -50.89
CA SER A 1085 65.80 -7.95 -51.30
C SER A 1085 67.16 -7.62 -51.94
N ALA A 1086 67.14 -6.75 -52.95
CA ALA A 1086 68.34 -6.28 -53.65
C ALA A 1086 68.99 -5.06 -52.97
N GLY A 1087 69.53 -5.25 -51.76
CA GLY A 1087 70.42 -4.30 -51.08
C GLY A 1087 69.77 -3.08 -50.42
N GLY A 1088 69.99 -2.92 -49.10
CA GLY A 1088 69.58 -1.74 -48.33
C GLY A 1088 69.73 -1.97 -46.83
N THR A 1089 70.29 -1.00 -46.10
CA THR A 1089 70.66 -1.14 -44.68
C THR A 1089 69.49 -0.90 -43.71
N VAL A 1090 69.50 -1.66 -42.60
CA VAL A 1090 68.59 -1.46 -41.46
C VAL A 1090 69.11 -0.34 -40.56
N ILE A 1091 68.21 0.52 -40.07
CA ILE A 1091 68.48 1.48 -38.98
C ILE A 1091 67.55 1.14 -37.80
N ILE A 1092 68.10 1.06 -36.59
CA ILE A 1092 67.36 0.74 -35.36
C ILE A 1092 67.14 2.03 -34.55
N PRO A 1093 65.89 2.49 -34.35
CA PRO A 1093 65.58 3.55 -33.39
C PRO A 1093 65.65 3.06 -31.93
N LYS A 1094 66.08 3.92 -31.01
CA LYS A 1094 66.21 3.61 -29.57
C LYS A 1094 64.86 3.37 -28.87
N PRO A 1095 64.85 2.68 -27.71
CA PRO A 1095 63.63 2.43 -26.94
C PRO A 1095 62.94 3.73 -26.50
N LYS A 1096 61.61 3.79 -26.65
CA LYS A 1096 60.80 4.92 -26.15
C LYS A 1096 60.55 4.78 -24.64
N ALA A 1097 60.64 5.89 -23.92
CA ALA A 1097 60.44 5.93 -22.47
C ALA A 1097 58.99 5.58 -22.08
N ARG A 1098 58.82 4.95 -20.92
CA ARG A 1098 57.49 4.62 -20.37
C ARG A 1098 56.79 5.88 -19.88
N CYS A 1099 55.68 6.25 -20.52
CA CYS A 1099 54.76 7.27 -19.99
C CYS A 1099 54.13 6.87 -18.65
N VAL A 1100 53.76 7.88 -17.86
CA VAL A 1100 52.89 7.81 -16.68
C VAL A 1100 51.44 7.99 -17.13
N LEU A 1101 50.50 7.24 -16.54
CA LEU A 1101 49.08 7.29 -16.91
C LEU A 1101 48.33 8.37 -16.12
N PHE A 1102 47.55 9.20 -16.83
CA PHE A 1102 46.56 10.09 -16.24
C PHE A 1102 45.16 9.45 -16.16
N LYS A 1103 44.22 10.04 -15.41
CA LYS A 1103 42.91 9.44 -15.15
C LYS A 1103 42.12 9.25 -16.45
N GLY A 1104 41.75 8.00 -16.75
CA GLY A 1104 41.06 7.61 -17.99
C GLY A 1104 41.96 7.28 -19.18
N GLN A 1105 43.28 7.47 -19.09
CA GLN A 1105 44.19 7.00 -20.14
C GLN A 1105 44.38 5.48 -20.08
N ILE A 1106 44.55 4.87 -21.25
CA ILE A 1106 44.96 3.48 -21.43
C ILE A 1106 46.38 3.41 -21.98
N ARG A 1107 47.06 2.30 -21.68
CA ARG A 1107 48.40 2.02 -22.23
C ARG A 1107 48.28 1.14 -23.47
N THR A 1108 48.78 1.60 -24.61
CA THR A 1108 48.81 0.79 -25.85
C THR A 1108 49.88 -0.29 -25.78
N SER A 1109 49.75 -1.32 -26.62
CA SER A 1109 50.71 -2.41 -26.76
C SER A 1109 52.12 -1.97 -27.18
N ASP A 1110 52.27 -0.79 -27.80
CA ASP A 1110 53.57 -0.16 -28.10
C ASP A 1110 54.09 0.79 -26.99
N GLY A 1111 53.45 0.75 -25.81
CA GLY A 1111 53.92 1.40 -24.59
C GLY A 1111 53.58 2.88 -24.42
N ARG A 1112 52.87 3.50 -25.40
CA ARG A 1112 52.32 4.86 -25.30
C ARG A 1112 51.13 4.91 -24.34
N CYS A 1113 50.79 6.11 -23.88
CA CYS A 1113 49.59 6.39 -23.11
C CYS A 1113 48.69 7.21 -24.03
N VAL A 1114 47.47 6.73 -24.24
CA VAL A 1114 46.47 7.36 -25.11
C VAL A 1114 45.15 7.44 -24.38
N CYS A 1115 44.30 8.36 -24.79
CA CYS A 1115 42.89 8.26 -24.42
C CYS A 1115 42.19 7.21 -25.31
N PRO A 1116 41.20 6.45 -24.78
CA PRO A 1116 40.37 5.55 -25.59
C PRO A 1116 39.78 6.23 -26.84
N ARG A 1117 39.37 5.44 -27.84
CA ARG A 1117 38.59 5.97 -28.97
C ARG A 1117 37.34 6.68 -28.45
N GLY A 1118 37.02 7.83 -29.03
CA GLY A 1118 35.96 8.71 -28.54
C GLY A 1118 36.37 9.64 -27.39
N THR A 1119 37.66 9.69 -27.02
CA THR A 1119 38.17 10.60 -25.97
C THR A 1119 39.53 11.21 -26.31
N GLU A 1120 39.77 12.44 -25.85
CA GLU A 1120 41.04 13.17 -25.94
C GLU A 1120 41.49 13.70 -24.55
N LEU A 1121 42.76 14.13 -24.45
CA LEU A 1121 43.40 14.48 -23.19
C LEU A 1121 43.29 15.97 -22.88
N GLU A 1122 42.27 16.35 -22.11
CA GLU A 1122 42.10 17.72 -21.60
C GLU A 1122 42.42 17.77 -20.09
N ASN A 1123 43.12 18.81 -19.63
CA ASN A 1123 43.40 19.06 -18.21
C ASN A 1123 43.94 17.85 -17.40
N ARG A 1124 44.70 16.95 -18.04
CA ARG A 1124 45.22 15.68 -17.48
C ARG A 1124 44.12 14.67 -17.08
N ARG A 1125 43.01 14.62 -17.83
CA ARG A 1125 42.01 13.55 -17.82
C ARG A 1125 41.60 13.23 -19.26
N CYS A 1126 41.19 12.00 -19.55
CA CYS A 1126 40.48 11.72 -20.81
C CYS A 1126 39.03 12.18 -20.69
N VAL A 1127 38.61 13.05 -21.61
CA VAL A 1127 37.25 13.57 -21.79
C VAL A 1127 36.78 13.20 -23.19
N SER A 1128 35.46 13.11 -23.42
CA SER A 1128 34.96 12.64 -24.72
C SER A 1128 35.18 13.65 -25.84
N THR A 1129 35.63 13.15 -26.98
CA THR A 1129 35.67 13.83 -28.29
C THR A 1129 34.65 13.28 -29.27
N ASP A 1130 33.83 12.32 -28.84
CA ASP A 1130 32.55 12.11 -29.50
C ASP A 1130 31.74 13.40 -29.32
N GLU A 1131 31.29 14.03 -30.41
CA GLU A 1131 30.21 15.02 -30.31
C GLU A 1131 29.05 14.37 -29.54
N PRO A 1132 28.41 15.10 -28.61
CA PRO A 1132 27.42 14.52 -27.71
C PRO A 1132 26.36 13.78 -28.53
N PRO A 1133 26.02 12.52 -28.18
CA PRO A 1133 25.20 11.65 -29.00
C PRO A 1133 23.94 12.40 -29.45
N ALA A 1134 23.86 12.62 -30.77
CA ALA A 1134 23.19 13.77 -31.34
C ALA A 1134 21.81 14.01 -30.70
N ARG A 1135 21.67 15.17 -30.03
CA ARG A 1135 20.53 15.54 -29.16
C ARG A 1135 19.27 14.81 -29.57
N LEU A 1136 18.85 13.84 -28.75
CA LEU A 1136 17.63 13.07 -29.00
C LEU A 1136 16.50 14.06 -29.27
N CYS A 1137 16.02 14.03 -30.51
CA CYS A 1137 15.08 15.03 -31.00
C CYS A 1137 13.80 14.96 -30.15
N LYS A 1138 13.39 16.10 -29.60
CA LYS A 1138 12.10 16.21 -28.90
C LYS A 1138 11.02 15.88 -29.93
N LEU A 1139 10.38 14.73 -29.76
CA LEU A 1139 9.36 14.24 -30.69
C LEU A 1139 8.25 15.28 -30.80
N LEU A 1140 8.04 15.79 -32.01
CA LEU A 1140 6.88 16.60 -32.33
C LEU A 1140 5.67 15.66 -32.48
N PRO A 1141 4.44 16.09 -32.14
CA PRO A 1141 3.25 15.25 -32.25
C PRO A 1141 3.13 14.57 -33.62
N GLY A 1142 3.03 13.24 -33.63
CA GLY A 1142 2.98 12.42 -34.84
C GLY A 1142 4.33 12.06 -35.49
N GLN A 1143 5.49 12.45 -34.92
CA GLN A 1143 6.78 11.92 -35.33
C GLN A 1143 7.00 10.49 -34.80
N ILE A 1144 7.69 9.67 -35.58
CA ILE A 1144 8.23 8.37 -35.17
C ILE A 1144 9.75 8.43 -35.14
N ARG A 1145 10.39 7.66 -34.25
CA ARG A 1145 11.85 7.62 -34.10
C ARG A 1145 12.43 6.38 -34.76
N THR A 1146 13.37 6.57 -35.68
CA THR A 1146 13.97 5.46 -36.45
C THR A 1146 15.02 4.70 -35.64
N LYS A 1147 15.38 3.49 -36.09
CA LYS A 1147 16.44 2.66 -35.47
C LYS A 1147 17.84 3.32 -35.45
N ASN A 1148 18.04 4.40 -36.22
CA ASN A 1148 19.24 5.25 -36.20
C ASN A 1148 19.02 6.61 -35.49
N GLY A 1149 18.01 6.73 -34.62
CA GLY A 1149 17.82 7.84 -33.69
C GLY A 1149 17.13 9.10 -34.25
N ALA A 1150 16.83 9.15 -35.56
CA ALA A 1150 16.22 10.32 -36.18
C ALA A 1150 14.69 10.34 -35.98
N CYS A 1151 14.14 11.51 -35.66
CA CYS A 1151 12.69 11.73 -35.62
C CYS A 1151 12.20 12.10 -37.03
N VAL A 1152 11.36 11.26 -37.60
CA VAL A 1152 10.81 11.42 -38.95
C VAL A 1152 9.29 11.40 -38.90
N CYS A 1153 8.64 12.07 -39.85
CA CYS A 1153 7.21 11.88 -40.03
C CYS A 1153 6.92 10.56 -40.77
N PRO A 1154 5.87 9.81 -40.39
CA PRO A 1154 5.44 8.61 -41.11
C PRO A 1154 5.22 8.86 -42.62
N ARG A 1155 5.43 7.84 -43.46
CA ARG A 1155 5.34 7.96 -44.93
C ARG A 1155 4.03 8.63 -45.37
N GLY A 1156 4.16 9.74 -46.09
CA GLY A 1156 3.04 10.58 -46.55
C GLY A 1156 2.68 11.75 -45.63
N THR A 1157 3.44 11.99 -44.55
CA THR A 1157 3.33 13.18 -43.68
C THR A 1157 4.66 13.93 -43.59
N GLU A 1158 4.59 15.22 -43.29
CA GLU A 1158 5.73 16.14 -43.11
C GLU A 1158 5.46 17.11 -41.93
N VAL A 1159 6.48 17.82 -41.46
CA VAL A 1159 6.36 18.68 -40.27
C VAL A 1159 5.70 20.02 -40.66
N ILE A 1160 4.44 20.21 -40.27
CA ILE A 1160 3.66 21.44 -40.52
C ILE A 1160 3.22 22.02 -39.18
N ARG A 1161 3.65 23.26 -38.90
CA ARG A 1161 3.39 23.99 -37.63
C ARG A 1161 3.72 23.17 -36.37
N GLY A 1162 4.86 22.49 -36.37
CA GLY A 1162 5.36 21.77 -35.18
C GLY A 1162 4.71 20.42 -34.90
N ALA A 1163 4.02 19.80 -35.87
CA ALA A 1163 3.50 18.43 -35.79
C ALA A 1163 3.58 17.75 -37.17
N CYS A 1164 3.61 16.42 -37.22
CA CYS A 1164 3.50 15.69 -38.48
C CYS A 1164 2.06 15.73 -39.00
N ARG A 1165 1.88 16.24 -40.21
CA ARG A 1165 0.59 16.34 -40.90
C ARG A 1165 0.76 15.90 -42.34
N ARG A 1166 -0.30 15.42 -43.00
CA ARG A 1166 -0.22 15.20 -44.47
C ARG A 1166 -0.02 16.54 -45.15
N ALA A 1167 0.89 16.59 -46.13
CA ALA A 1167 1.09 17.76 -46.98
C ALA A 1167 -0.27 18.23 -47.52
N GLN A 1168 -0.68 19.45 -47.17
CA GLN A 1168 -2.03 19.91 -47.50
C GLN A 1168 -2.08 20.17 -49.01
N LEU A 1169 -2.83 19.33 -49.73
CA LEU A 1169 -2.87 19.33 -51.19
C LEU A 1169 -3.50 20.64 -51.71
N GLU A 1170 -2.67 21.64 -52.00
CA GLU A 1170 -3.13 22.92 -52.54
C GLU A 1170 -3.71 22.72 -53.94
N CYS A 1171 -5.03 22.89 -54.02
CA CYS A 1171 -5.77 22.77 -55.26
C CYS A 1171 -5.58 24.02 -56.13
N ALA A 1172 -5.34 23.84 -57.42
CA ALA A 1172 -5.07 24.94 -58.35
C ALA A 1172 -6.19 26.00 -58.35
N PRO A 1173 -5.87 27.30 -58.57
CA PRO A 1173 -6.82 28.41 -58.44
C PRO A 1173 -8.16 28.16 -59.15
N GLY A 1174 -9.24 28.10 -58.38
CA GLY A 1174 -10.58 27.72 -58.85
C GLY A 1174 -11.05 26.32 -58.43
N SER A 1175 -10.24 25.57 -57.66
CA SER A 1175 -10.62 24.27 -57.07
C SER A 1175 -10.44 24.24 -55.55
N ARG A 1176 -11.19 23.36 -54.86
CA ARG A 1176 -11.22 23.19 -53.39
C ARG A 1176 -11.06 21.69 -53.06
N LEU A 1177 -10.39 21.40 -51.95
CA LEU A 1177 -10.28 20.04 -51.41
C LEU A 1177 -11.63 19.60 -50.80
N ILE A 1178 -12.17 18.49 -51.27
CA ILE A 1178 -13.37 17.82 -50.73
C ILE A 1178 -13.10 16.31 -50.72
N ASN A 1179 -13.32 15.65 -49.57
CA ASN A 1179 -13.12 14.22 -49.36
C ASN A 1179 -11.75 13.71 -49.89
N GLY A 1180 -10.69 14.46 -49.61
CA GLY A 1180 -9.31 14.12 -50.00
C GLY A 1180 -8.94 14.33 -51.47
N ARG A 1181 -9.84 14.82 -52.34
CA ARG A 1181 -9.54 15.18 -53.73
C ARG A 1181 -9.82 16.65 -54.03
N CYS A 1182 -8.99 17.25 -54.89
CA CYS A 1182 -9.24 18.58 -55.43
C CYS A 1182 -10.40 18.52 -56.44
N GLN A 1183 -11.48 19.25 -56.17
CA GLN A 1183 -12.64 19.36 -57.03
C GLN A 1183 -12.84 20.83 -57.46
N PRO A 1184 -13.25 21.11 -58.71
CA PRO A 1184 -13.49 22.49 -59.15
C PRO A 1184 -14.60 23.15 -58.32
N ILE A 1185 -14.42 24.43 -57.97
CA ILE A 1185 -15.41 25.21 -57.22
C ILE A 1185 -16.56 25.58 -58.18
N ILE A 1186 -17.53 24.67 -58.31
CA ILE A 1186 -18.78 24.93 -59.02
C ILE A 1186 -19.57 25.97 -58.22
N LYS A 1187 -19.37 27.27 -58.53
CA LYS A 1187 -20.17 28.38 -58.01
C LYS A 1187 -21.61 28.26 -58.52
N ARG A 1188 -22.41 27.41 -57.87
CA ARG A 1188 -23.87 27.32 -58.08
C ARG A 1188 -24.47 28.70 -57.84
N ARG A 1189 -25.03 29.29 -58.90
CA ARG A 1189 -25.82 30.52 -58.80
C ARG A 1189 -27.24 30.15 -58.35
N CYS A 1190 -27.90 31.06 -57.64
CA CYS A 1190 -29.31 30.93 -57.32
C CYS A 1190 -30.16 30.81 -58.60
N PRO A 1191 -31.25 30.01 -58.60
CA PRO A 1191 -32.15 29.88 -59.76
C PRO A 1191 -32.74 31.21 -60.21
N VAL A 1192 -33.01 31.34 -61.51
CA VAL A 1192 -33.57 32.56 -62.12
C VAL A 1192 -34.89 32.93 -61.44
N GLY A 1193 -34.97 34.15 -60.89
CA GLY A 1193 -36.09 34.62 -60.06
C GLY A 1193 -35.79 34.71 -58.56
N THR A 1194 -34.61 34.24 -58.12
CA THR A 1194 -34.12 34.35 -56.73
C THR A 1194 -32.78 35.10 -56.66
N VAL A 1195 -32.50 35.71 -55.51
CA VAL A 1195 -31.26 36.42 -55.17
C VAL A 1195 -30.76 36.00 -53.80
N GLY A 1196 -29.45 35.96 -53.61
CA GLY A 1196 -28.80 35.43 -52.41
C GLY A 1196 -27.55 34.64 -52.77
N GLN A 1197 -27.13 33.78 -51.86
CA GLN A 1197 -25.91 32.98 -52.01
C GLN A 1197 -26.23 31.53 -51.66
N TYR A 1198 -26.15 30.64 -52.66
CA TYR A 1198 -26.60 29.24 -52.54
C TYR A 1198 -25.95 28.52 -51.34
N PRO A 1199 -26.72 27.84 -50.47
CA PRO A 1199 -28.13 27.43 -50.66
C PRO A 1199 -29.19 28.53 -50.43
N ASP A 1200 -28.85 29.62 -49.74
CA ASP A 1200 -29.79 30.63 -49.23
C ASP A 1200 -30.25 31.63 -50.31
N CYS A 1201 -31.10 31.14 -51.21
CA CYS A 1201 -31.62 31.86 -52.37
C CYS A 1201 -33.05 32.37 -52.12
N ASN A 1202 -33.19 33.67 -51.85
CA ASN A 1202 -34.46 34.31 -51.53
C ASN A 1202 -35.23 34.75 -52.80
N PRO A 1203 -36.57 34.59 -52.89
CA PRO A 1203 -37.36 35.07 -54.03
C PRO A 1203 -37.32 36.59 -54.20
N ILE A 1204 -37.18 37.07 -55.44
CA ILE A 1204 -37.25 38.51 -55.75
C ILE A 1204 -38.71 38.99 -55.64
N ARG A 1205 -39.16 39.30 -54.42
CA ARG A 1205 -40.47 39.91 -54.17
C ARG A 1205 -40.50 41.35 -54.69
N ARG A 1206 -40.98 41.55 -55.92
CA ARG A 1206 -41.42 42.88 -56.38
C ARG A 1206 -42.61 43.33 -55.55
N ALA A 1207 -42.45 44.39 -54.76
CA ALA A 1207 -43.53 44.99 -53.99
C ALA A 1207 -44.40 45.91 -54.88
N PRO A 1208 -45.72 45.82 -54.70
CA PRO A 1208 -46.60 46.96 -54.43
C PRO A 1208 -47.02 46.92 -52.94
N THR A 1209 -47.30 48.02 -52.24
CA THR A 1209 -47.30 49.46 -52.60
C THR A 1209 -47.22 50.31 -51.32
N LEU A 1210 -47.06 51.63 -51.49
CA LEU A 1210 -47.34 52.68 -50.48
C LEU A 1210 -46.46 52.70 -49.22
N GLN A 1211 -45.42 53.53 -49.28
CA GLN A 1211 -44.76 54.10 -48.11
C GLN A 1211 -45.60 55.25 -47.53
N ILE A 1212 -45.62 55.38 -46.19
CA ILE A 1212 -45.56 56.68 -45.53
C ILE A 1212 -44.43 56.62 -44.50
N ASN A 1213 -43.70 57.72 -44.36
CA ASN A 1213 -42.49 57.86 -43.53
C ASN A 1213 -42.69 59.08 -42.63
N PRO A 1214 -42.50 58.96 -41.31
CA PRO A 1214 -41.45 59.78 -40.71
C PRO A 1214 -40.68 59.12 -39.56
N ASN A 1215 -39.43 59.57 -39.37
CA ASN A 1215 -38.77 59.53 -38.06
C ASN A 1215 -39.54 60.40 -37.05
N LEU A 1216 -39.61 60.02 -35.76
CA LEU A 1216 -38.76 60.65 -34.73
C LEU A 1216 -38.93 60.03 -33.32
N LEU A 1217 -37.85 60.17 -32.56
CA LEU A 1217 -37.65 60.01 -31.11
C LEU A 1217 -38.85 60.41 -30.21
N LEU A 1218 -39.15 59.65 -29.14
CA LEU A 1218 -39.03 60.09 -27.72
C LEU A 1218 -39.61 59.11 -26.66
N ASN A 1219 -38.95 59.11 -25.50
CA ASN A 1219 -39.43 58.81 -24.13
C ASN A 1219 -40.01 57.43 -23.70
N PRO A 1220 -39.90 57.10 -22.40
CA PRO A 1220 -40.58 55.97 -21.76
C PRO A 1220 -41.95 56.38 -21.16
N ASN A 1221 -42.80 55.39 -20.91
CA ASN A 1221 -43.51 55.14 -19.63
C ASN A 1221 -44.26 53.79 -19.75
N ILE A 1222 -44.14 52.81 -18.83
CA ILE A 1222 -44.44 52.81 -17.38
C ILE A 1222 -45.95 52.73 -17.10
N LEU A 1223 -46.40 51.50 -16.76
CA LEU A 1223 -47.58 51.15 -15.94
C LEU A 1223 -48.98 51.49 -16.56
N GLN A 1224 -50.10 50.86 -16.21
CA GLN A 1224 -50.35 49.73 -15.29
C GLN A 1224 -51.63 48.93 -15.68
N GLN A 1225 -51.76 47.76 -15.07
CA GLN A 1225 -53.00 47.03 -14.74
C GLN A 1225 -54.16 47.94 -14.23
N PRO A 1226 -55.47 47.50 -14.15
CA PRO A 1226 -55.85 46.17 -13.63
C PRO A 1226 -57.24 45.55 -13.97
N ARG A 1227 -57.44 44.36 -13.35
CA ARG A 1227 -58.73 43.75 -12.93
C ARG A 1227 -59.57 43.04 -14.02
N ARG A 1228 -60.41 42.05 -13.65
CA ARG A 1228 -61.00 41.74 -12.33
C ARG A 1228 -61.16 40.21 -12.09
N ARG A 1229 -60.91 39.73 -10.87
CA ARG A 1229 -61.36 38.40 -10.41
C ARG A 1229 -62.87 38.43 -10.06
N PRO A 1230 -63.55 37.27 -10.01
CA PRO A 1230 -64.86 37.11 -9.35
C PRO A 1230 -64.80 37.43 -7.85
N ARG A 1231 -65.95 37.42 -7.18
CA ARG A 1231 -66.12 37.87 -5.78
C ARG A 1231 -66.38 36.69 -4.83
N ALA A 1232 -65.86 36.82 -3.60
CA ALA A 1232 -66.17 36.01 -2.41
C ALA A 1232 -65.66 34.55 -2.40
N LEU A 1233 -65.40 33.92 -1.25
CA LEU A 1233 -64.78 34.43 0.00
C LEU A 1233 -64.48 33.23 0.94
N GLN A 1234 -63.25 32.72 0.90
CA GLN A 1234 -62.44 32.30 2.04
C GLN A 1234 -60.99 32.11 1.58
#